data_AF-A0A9N8ELE9-F1
#
_entry.id   AF-A0A9N8ELE9-F1
#
_cell.length_a   1.000
_cell.length_b   1.000
_cell.length_c   1.000
_cell.angle_alpha   90.00
_cell.angle_beta   90.00
_cell.angle_gamma   90.00
#
_symmetry.space_group_name_H-M   'P 1'
#
loop_
_entity.id
_entity.type
_entity.pdbx_description
1 polymer ?
#
loop_
_entity_poly.entity_id
_entity_poly.type
_entity_poly.pdbx_seq_one_letter_code
_entity_poly.pdbx_strand_id
1 'polypeptide(L)'
;MFELYDCSCTFSFSEQQQFLEDNDDDYDKNNGISQEDQYPSSLQELLLLGNEPANTLKSESRSPRTSESTDTTCNMASFERSDSDKSLGVHACISADQNDSKDNLPEEDPPELQGVRSSSNTLSRLLRSSSITSTESPHCPICLDPMTPIDHQHPLQCPTRHCHYNFCTSCVQSLLSSSKDDFEMASDGNAHVKIYLHCPNCRADLSTTFRDVLLLRKVDMVHWLLAQRSSQYRELTPSQQRTQAAMQELHVQEAIQAAREKEVIFWKTHHRDSMSFGSNSLLLDDEEDDLSEHKHDDTTGEQLLRQSMHRYESSRRLRDGSFSYEEWGVEADLDNGVHSSFRAHNTQGDDSKTQSSSKKYDNSASSKPASFRKPLDETLLQGLEKCMTHAEQLQVTHWMTSGNPDLLAQAAQTLRKIEEDARHGVMPADRQKVMNRRGSVFEIVEETRQLEENPKPPPGSPRANNGGNVMDSFARRMTPRQRQQLLMKQQRAEHVKLEMAMAARASILERCPLPVRMPKAMVLELNQDPDGRRFPLRFCNDNWDGTVLDAYSKLTVNAVGRRALASSPTGSPWTVTKKAQTSHEGVFHVLSQGQYQRHYGEVQLTKYGETPPRVLVASVQGTAGRQGVMKGDVVTHIDGVALDNDERSVESLVALLRAKRQDGQETVQVVLNGEASIAEALSRRAVVMEEFLND
;
A
#
# COMPACT_ATOMS: atom_id res chain seq x y z
N MET A 1 60.15 -4.57 -14.17
CA MET A 1 60.83 -4.90 -15.44
C MET A 1 60.10 -6.11 -16.00
N PHE A 2 59.56 -5.97 -17.23
CA PHE A 2 58.69 -6.87 -18.00
C PHE A 2 57.24 -7.05 -17.53
N GLU A 3 56.21 -7.01 -18.37
CA GLU A 3 55.89 -6.23 -19.58
C GLU A 3 54.38 -6.47 -19.84
N LEU A 4 53.70 -5.45 -20.35
CA LEU A 4 52.27 -5.41 -20.65
C LEU A 4 51.94 -6.09 -21.98
N TYR A 5 50.73 -6.63 -22.10
CA TYR A 5 50.05 -6.75 -23.41
C TYR A 5 48.62 -6.23 -23.31
N ASP A 6 48.38 -5.15 -24.04
CA ASP A 6 47.07 -4.60 -24.40
C ASP A 6 46.37 -5.49 -25.42
N CYS A 7 45.04 -5.54 -25.36
CA CYS A 7 44.22 -5.94 -26.50
C CYS A 7 42.90 -5.15 -26.49
N SER A 8 42.83 -4.16 -27.37
CA SER A 8 41.66 -3.32 -27.66
C SER A 8 40.93 -3.87 -28.89
N CYS A 9 39.62 -4.14 -28.77
CA CYS A 9 38.74 -4.36 -29.91
C CYS A 9 37.51 -3.45 -29.79
N THR A 10 37.46 -2.45 -30.67
CA THR A 10 36.27 -1.68 -31.04
C THR A 10 35.50 -2.44 -32.13
N PHE A 11 34.19 -2.62 -31.96
CA PHE A 11 33.30 -3.14 -33.01
C PHE A 11 32.12 -2.18 -33.19
N SER A 12 32.01 -1.61 -34.39
CA SER A 12 30.94 -0.75 -34.87
C SER A 12 29.85 -1.58 -35.55
N PHE A 13 28.57 -1.29 -35.26
CA PHE A 13 27.41 -1.91 -35.88
C PHE A 13 26.72 -0.92 -36.83
N SER A 14 26.57 -1.29 -38.11
CA SER A 14 25.65 -0.64 -39.06
C SER A 14 25.34 -1.60 -40.21
N GLU A 15 24.10 -2.09 -40.30
CA GLU A 15 23.46 -2.63 -41.52
C GLU A 15 21.98 -2.83 -41.19
N GLN A 16 21.06 -1.92 -41.57
CA GLN A 16 20.37 -1.80 -42.86
C GLN A 16 19.73 -3.09 -43.39
N GLN A 17 18.39 -3.10 -43.28
CA GLN A 17 17.47 -4.16 -43.67
C GLN A 17 16.90 -3.80 -45.04
N GLN A 18 17.05 -4.68 -46.04
CA GLN A 18 16.40 -4.58 -47.34
C GLN A 18 15.63 -5.86 -47.68
N PHE A 19 14.49 -5.59 -48.30
CA PHE A 19 13.46 -6.45 -48.87
C PHE A 19 13.96 -7.65 -49.69
N LEU A 20 13.15 -8.72 -49.71
CA LEU A 20 12.79 -9.41 -50.95
C LEU A 20 11.41 -10.06 -50.84
N GLU A 21 10.66 -9.89 -51.92
CA GLU A 21 9.30 -10.31 -52.21
C GLU A 21 9.23 -11.79 -52.67
N ASP A 22 7.98 -12.27 -52.74
CA ASP A 22 7.43 -13.34 -53.59
C ASP A 22 7.80 -14.81 -53.34
N ASN A 23 6.77 -15.61 -53.01
CA ASN A 23 6.20 -16.57 -53.97
C ASN A 23 4.85 -17.10 -53.44
N ASP A 24 3.81 -16.86 -54.25
CA ASP A 24 2.58 -17.63 -54.29
C ASP A 24 2.89 -19.08 -54.69
N ASP A 25 2.14 -20.05 -54.16
CA ASP A 25 1.70 -21.21 -54.95
C ASP A 25 0.54 -21.95 -54.28
N ASP A 26 -0.47 -22.16 -55.13
CA ASP A 26 -1.71 -22.92 -55.01
C ASP A 26 -1.64 -24.24 -54.23
N TYR A 27 -2.69 -24.54 -53.45
CA TYR A 27 -3.27 -25.89 -53.39
C TYR A 27 -4.77 -25.84 -53.07
N ASP A 28 -5.57 -26.16 -54.08
CA ASP A 28 -7.04 -26.25 -54.05
C ASP A 28 -7.46 -27.75 -54.07
N LYS A 29 -8.52 -28.07 -53.32
CA LYS A 29 -9.51 -29.17 -53.51
C LYS A 29 -9.08 -30.66 -53.55
N ASN A 30 -9.65 -31.46 -52.62
CA ASN A 30 -10.89 -32.27 -52.81
C ASN A 30 -10.90 -33.64 -52.08
N ASN A 31 -12.10 -33.95 -51.55
CA ASN A 31 -12.78 -35.25 -51.40
C ASN A 31 -12.30 -36.34 -50.42
N GLY A 32 -13.25 -36.84 -49.62
CA GLY A 32 -13.15 -38.13 -48.94
C GLY A 32 -14.32 -38.45 -47.99
N ILE A 33 -15.47 -38.86 -48.56
CA ILE A 33 -16.56 -39.59 -47.88
C ILE A 33 -16.08 -40.99 -47.48
N SER A 34 -16.38 -41.49 -46.27
CA SER A 34 -17.03 -42.81 -46.00
C SER A 34 -16.93 -43.31 -44.54
N GLN A 35 -18.05 -43.90 -44.10
CA GLN A 35 -18.25 -45.02 -43.14
C GLN A 35 -18.05 -44.75 -41.64
N GLU A 36 -19.14 -44.77 -40.85
CA GLU A 36 -19.82 -45.95 -40.29
C GLU A 36 -18.90 -46.75 -39.36
N ASP A 37 -19.16 -46.65 -38.05
CA ASP A 37 -19.00 -47.80 -37.16
C ASP A 37 -19.87 -47.67 -35.91
N GLN A 38 -20.23 -48.86 -35.43
CA GLN A 38 -21.41 -49.22 -34.64
C GLN A 38 -21.24 -49.01 -33.13
N TYR A 39 -22.40 -48.84 -32.46
CA TYR A 39 -22.61 -48.98 -31.01
C TYR A 39 -22.15 -50.37 -30.48
N PRO A 40 -21.96 -50.51 -29.15
CA PRO A 40 -23.09 -51.05 -28.38
C PRO A 40 -23.34 -50.33 -27.05
N SER A 41 -24.54 -49.78 -26.97
CA SER A 41 -25.47 -49.80 -25.83
C SER A 41 -25.34 -51.02 -24.90
N SER A 42 -25.05 -50.78 -23.61
CA SER A 42 -25.51 -51.63 -22.51
C SER A 42 -25.52 -50.85 -21.19
N LEU A 43 -26.72 -50.58 -20.66
CA LEU A 43 -27.12 -50.66 -19.25
C LEU A 43 -28.38 -49.81 -19.01
N GLN A 44 -29.52 -50.45 -19.25
CA GLN A 44 -30.84 -50.02 -18.78
C GLN A 44 -31.48 -51.26 -18.16
N GLU A 45 -31.39 -51.40 -16.83
CA GLU A 45 -32.35 -52.13 -15.99
C GLU A 45 -31.94 -52.07 -14.51
N LEU A 46 -32.63 -51.23 -13.72
CA LEU A 46 -33.28 -51.67 -12.49
C LEU A 46 -34.27 -50.61 -11.99
N LEU A 47 -35.46 -51.13 -11.72
CA LEU A 47 -36.75 -50.47 -11.52
C LEU A 47 -36.98 -50.00 -10.08
N LEU A 48 -37.78 -48.92 -9.98
CA LEU A 48 -38.97 -48.73 -9.14
C LEU A 48 -38.93 -49.10 -7.65
N LEU A 49 -39.06 -48.08 -6.80
CA LEU A 49 -40.17 -47.83 -5.85
C LEU A 49 -40.19 -46.30 -5.64
N GLY A 50 -41.18 -45.50 -6.02
CA GLY A 50 -42.59 -45.54 -5.62
C GLY A 50 -42.83 -44.42 -4.60
N ASN A 51 -43.57 -43.36 -4.97
CA ASN A 51 -44.44 -42.56 -4.08
C ASN A 51 -45.09 -41.40 -4.88
N GLU A 52 -46.38 -41.56 -5.20
CA GLU A 52 -47.27 -40.46 -5.59
C GLU A 52 -47.86 -39.75 -4.35
N PRO A 53 -48.26 -38.47 -4.47
CA PRO A 53 -48.87 -37.71 -3.40
C PRO A 53 -50.40 -37.78 -3.42
N ALA A 54 -50.99 -38.01 -2.25
CA ALA A 54 -52.40 -37.75 -2.00
C ALA A 54 -52.54 -36.93 -0.72
N ASN A 55 -53.00 -35.68 -0.83
CA ASN A 55 -53.89 -35.07 0.14
C ASN A 55 -54.48 -33.77 -0.43
N THR A 56 -55.66 -33.92 -1.00
CA THR A 56 -56.72 -32.91 -0.99
C THR A 56 -57.22 -32.73 0.45
N LEU A 57 -57.44 -31.50 0.90
CA LEU A 57 -58.69 -31.07 1.57
C LEU A 57 -58.63 -29.59 2.01
N LYS A 58 -59.66 -28.87 1.56
CA LYS A 58 -60.41 -27.80 2.23
C LYS A 58 -59.78 -26.40 2.41
N SER A 59 -60.14 -25.57 1.44
CA SER A 59 -60.74 -24.25 1.60
C SER A 59 -61.25 -23.88 3.01
N GLU A 60 -60.77 -22.76 3.53
CA GLU A 60 -61.59 -21.86 4.36
C GLU A 60 -61.22 -20.39 4.07
N SER A 61 -62.20 -19.69 3.54
CA SER A 61 -62.26 -18.26 3.29
C SER A 61 -62.47 -17.48 4.58
N ARG A 62 -61.68 -16.41 4.82
CA ARG A 62 -62.13 -15.25 5.61
C ARG A 62 -61.18 -14.04 5.44
N SER A 63 -61.59 -13.08 4.62
CA SER A 63 -61.36 -11.63 4.87
C SER A 63 -62.28 -11.21 6.05
N PRO A 64 -62.03 -10.10 6.80
CA PRO A 64 -62.06 -8.73 6.25
C PRO A 64 -61.19 -7.66 6.97
N ARG A 65 -61.30 -6.43 6.42
CA ARG A 65 -60.98 -5.07 6.94
C ARG A 65 -59.64 -4.51 6.47
N THR A 66 -59.56 -3.49 5.61
CA THR A 66 -60.07 -2.09 5.63
C THR A 66 -59.59 -1.25 6.81
N SER A 67 -58.55 -0.44 6.56
CA SER A 67 -58.20 0.87 7.14
C SER A 67 -56.70 1.07 6.90
N GLU A 68 -56.13 2.21 6.59
CA GLU A 68 -56.58 3.58 6.36
C GLU A 68 -55.34 4.28 5.78
N SER A 69 -55.57 5.12 4.77
CA SER A 69 -54.60 6.06 4.24
C SER A 69 -54.26 7.10 5.31
N THR A 70 -52.96 7.32 5.56
CA THR A 70 -52.50 8.61 6.09
C THR A 70 -51.36 9.12 5.24
N ASP A 71 -51.72 10.05 4.36
CA ASP A 71 -50.81 11.03 3.79
C ASP A 71 -50.06 11.74 4.92
N THR A 72 -48.73 11.75 4.82
CA THR A 72 -47.90 12.69 5.59
C THR A 72 -47.14 13.55 4.60
N THR A 73 -47.82 14.59 4.13
CA THR A 73 -47.19 15.81 3.63
C THR A 73 -46.62 16.56 4.83
N CYS A 74 -45.31 16.79 4.85
CA CYS A 74 -44.72 17.77 5.77
C CYS A 74 -44.04 18.86 4.96
N ASN A 75 -44.58 20.05 5.16
CA ASN A 75 -44.27 21.30 4.48
C ASN A 75 -42.84 21.75 4.71
N MET A 76 -42.32 22.42 3.68
CA MET A 76 -41.18 23.33 3.79
C MET A 76 -41.51 24.43 4.80
N ALA A 77 -40.65 24.59 5.81
CA ALA A 77 -40.59 25.78 6.62
C ALA A 77 -39.29 26.52 6.30
N SER A 78 -39.45 27.63 5.58
CA SER A 78 -38.48 28.68 5.36
C SER A 78 -38.02 29.23 6.71
N PHE A 79 -36.72 29.19 6.99
CA PHE A 79 -36.15 29.89 8.14
C PHE A 79 -35.60 31.25 7.69
N GLU A 80 -36.16 32.29 8.28
CA GLU A 80 -35.85 33.69 8.04
C GLU A 80 -34.46 34.05 8.58
N ARG A 81 -33.77 34.90 7.81
CA ARG A 81 -32.53 35.57 8.18
C ARG A 81 -32.76 36.44 9.41
N SER A 82 -31.90 36.29 10.41
CA SER A 82 -31.73 37.27 11.49
C SER A 82 -30.34 37.86 11.39
N ASP A 83 -30.29 39.08 10.86
CA ASP A 83 -29.18 40.00 10.95
C ASP A 83 -28.97 40.37 12.43
N SER A 84 -27.74 40.23 12.93
CA SER A 84 -27.34 40.85 14.18
C SER A 84 -25.94 41.43 14.06
N ASP A 85 -25.94 42.73 13.77
CA ASP A 85 -24.83 43.65 13.98
C ASP A 85 -24.36 43.60 15.44
N LYS A 86 -23.07 43.32 15.64
CA LYS A 86 -22.34 43.78 16.83
C LYS A 86 -20.98 44.32 16.42
N SER A 87 -20.97 45.64 16.31
CA SER A 87 -19.81 46.51 16.46
C SER A 87 -19.22 46.43 17.88
N LEU A 88 -18.07 47.08 18.07
CA LEU A 88 -17.23 47.24 19.28
C LEU A 88 -16.01 46.28 19.27
N GLY A 89 -14.76 46.72 19.37
CA GLY A 89 -14.24 48.06 19.62
C GLY A 89 -12.76 48.15 19.24
N VAL A 90 -12.43 49.27 18.61
CA VAL A 90 -11.08 49.74 18.30
C VAL A 90 -10.44 50.23 19.61
N HIS A 91 -9.31 49.66 20.01
CA HIS A 91 -8.43 50.27 21.00
C HIS A 91 -7.18 50.79 20.30
N ALA A 92 -7.08 52.12 20.25
CA ALA A 92 -5.93 52.86 19.79
C ALA A 92 -5.06 53.30 20.98
N CYS A 93 -3.80 53.59 20.65
CA CYS A 93 -2.82 54.42 21.35
C CYS A 93 -2.17 53.84 22.61
N ILE A 94 -0.85 53.60 22.54
CA ILE A 94 0.16 54.36 23.31
C ILE A 94 1.36 54.58 22.37
N SER A 95 1.59 55.84 22.04
CA SER A 95 2.84 56.36 21.47
C SER A 95 3.75 56.71 22.64
N ALA A 96 5.04 56.36 22.56
CA ALA A 96 6.07 56.94 23.41
C ALA A 96 7.41 57.01 22.67
N ASP A 97 7.74 58.26 22.34
CA ASP A 97 9.03 58.92 22.43
C ASP A 97 10.24 58.44 21.61
N GLN A 98 10.53 59.34 20.66
CA GLN A 98 11.82 59.67 20.08
C GLN A 98 12.91 59.81 21.16
N ASN A 99 14.10 59.28 20.89
CA ASN A 99 15.33 59.94 21.31
C ASN A 99 16.38 59.79 20.21
N ASP A 100 16.64 60.93 19.58
CA ASP A 100 17.82 61.24 18.80
C ASP A 100 19.08 61.09 19.65
N SER A 101 20.08 60.38 19.15
CA SER A 101 21.47 60.58 19.54
C SER A 101 22.35 60.24 18.34
N LYS A 102 22.73 61.31 17.63
CA LYS A 102 23.79 61.33 16.64
C LYS A 102 25.12 61.23 17.37
N ASP A 103 25.91 60.20 17.08
CA ASP A 103 27.35 60.23 17.29
C ASP A 103 28.07 59.83 15.99
N ASN A 104 28.76 60.82 15.43
CA ASN A 104 29.69 60.68 14.32
C ASN A 104 30.99 60.04 14.83
N LEU A 105 31.40 58.92 14.22
CA LEU A 105 32.79 58.47 14.28
C LEU A 105 33.24 57.98 12.89
N PRO A 106 34.53 58.19 12.54
CA PRO A 106 35.03 58.07 11.17
C PRO A 106 35.23 56.62 10.74
N GLU A 107 34.91 56.38 9.47
CA GLU A 107 35.18 55.18 8.69
C GLU A 107 36.70 55.00 8.52
N GLU A 108 37.25 53.89 9.03
CA GLU A 108 38.56 53.37 8.58
C GLU A 108 38.34 52.03 7.88
N ASP A 109 38.79 51.97 6.62
CA ASP A 109 38.76 50.79 5.75
C ASP A 109 39.72 49.68 6.26
N PRO A 110 39.26 48.43 6.46
CA PRO A 110 40.17 47.32 6.73
C PRO A 110 40.65 46.65 5.42
N PRO A 111 41.83 46.02 5.44
CA PRO A 111 42.51 45.56 4.24
C PRO A 111 41.90 44.28 3.64
N GLU A 112 41.90 44.27 2.31
CA GLU A 112 41.46 43.21 1.43
C GLU A 112 42.33 41.93 1.61
N LEU A 113 41.75 40.88 2.22
CA LEU A 113 42.35 39.56 2.28
C LEU A 113 41.67 38.63 1.27
N GLN A 114 42.39 38.35 0.19
CA GLN A 114 42.03 37.37 -0.83
C GLN A 114 42.25 35.95 -0.30
N GLY A 115 41.23 35.10 -0.40
CA GLY A 115 41.41 33.65 -0.29
C GLY A 115 40.15 32.87 0.07
N VAL A 116 39.82 31.87 -0.76
CA VAL A 116 38.75 30.86 -0.63
C VAL A 116 37.38 31.27 -1.18
N ARG A 117 37.20 31.07 -2.50
CA ARG A 117 35.90 31.12 -3.17
C ARG A 117 35.12 29.81 -2.91
N SER A 118 34.06 29.89 -2.12
CA SER A 118 33.05 28.82 -1.99
C SER A 118 31.98 28.94 -3.08
N SER A 119 31.45 27.80 -3.50
CA SER A 119 30.56 27.54 -4.64
C SER A 119 29.14 28.16 -4.57
N SER A 120 28.95 29.26 -3.84
CA SER A 120 27.62 29.85 -3.57
C SER A 120 27.15 30.92 -4.58
N ASN A 121 27.89 31.16 -5.67
CA ASN A 121 27.63 32.28 -6.59
C ASN A 121 26.59 32.01 -7.70
N THR A 122 26.07 30.79 -7.83
CA THR A 122 25.19 30.42 -8.95
C THR A 122 23.74 30.89 -8.76
N LEU A 123 23.24 30.95 -7.52
CA LEU A 123 21.86 31.41 -7.22
C LEU A 123 21.72 32.93 -7.28
N SER A 124 22.74 33.69 -6.85
CA SER A 124 22.75 35.16 -6.94
C SER A 124 22.72 35.67 -8.39
N ARG A 125 23.12 34.84 -9.37
CA ARG A 125 23.03 35.16 -10.80
C ARG A 125 21.64 34.88 -11.39
N LEU A 126 20.94 33.82 -10.98
CA LEU A 126 19.60 33.51 -11.49
C LEU A 126 18.51 34.43 -10.92
N LEU A 127 18.69 34.96 -9.71
CA LEU A 127 17.78 35.95 -9.14
C LEU A 127 18.01 37.38 -9.69
N ARG A 128 19.14 37.64 -10.37
CA ARG A 128 19.41 38.94 -11.02
C ARG A 128 18.81 39.07 -12.42
N SER A 129 18.38 37.98 -13.06
CA SER A 129 17.90 37.98 -14.45
C SER A 129 16.39 38.20 -14.61
N SER A 130 15.64 38.48 -13.53
CA SER A 130 14.24 38.91 -13.61
C SER A 130 14.15 40.42 -13.37
N SER A 131 14.08 41.20 -14.45
CA SER A 131 13.92 42.66 -14.42
C SER A 131 12.49 43.07 -14.02
N ILE A 132 12.10 42.79 -12.77
CA ILE A 132 10.94 43.39 -12.13
C ILE A 132 11.50 44.40 -11.13
N THR A 133 11.30 45.68 -11.40
CA THR A 133 11.84 46.84 -10.68
C THR A 133 11.16 47.10 -9.32
N SER A 134 10.55 46.09 -8.70
CA SER A 134 10.08 46.16 -7.31
C SER A 134 11.16 45.57 -6.40
N THR A 135 11.93 46.43 -5.72
CA THR A 135 12.95 46.06 -4.72
C THR A 135 12.38 45.46 -3.43
N GLU A 136 11.11 45.09 -3.41
CA GLU A 136 10.48 44.47 -2.26
C GLU A 136 10.82 42.99 -2.24
N SER A 137 11.51 42.57 -1.17
CA SER A 137 11.68 41.15 -0.87
C SER A 137 10.31 40.45 -0.89
N PRO A 138 10.14 39.35 -1.61
CA PRO A 138 8.85 38.66 -1.68
C PRO A 138 8.37 38.27 -0.28
N HIS A 139 7.16 38.70 0.06
CA HIS A 139 6.53 38.42 1.34
C HIS A 139 5.89 37.02 1.32
N CYS A 140 5.84 36.38 2.49
CA CYS A 140 5.17 35.12 2.70
C CYS A 140 3.66 35.27 2.40
N PRO A 141 3.06 34.48 1.49
CA PRO A 141 1.65 34.63 1.14
C PRO A 141 0.67 34.21 2.25
N ILE A 142 1.17 33.64 3.36
CA ILE A 142 0.35 33.19 4.49
C ILE A 142 0.35 34.24 5.62
N CYS A 143 1.52 34.61 6.13
CA CYS A 143 1.63 35.57 7.25
C CYS A 143 1.94 37.00 6.81
N LEU A 144 2.22 37.24 5.52
CA LEU A 144 2.62 38.52 4.95
C LEU A 144 3.96 39.07 5.47
N ASP A 145 4.72 38.31 6.26
CA ASP A 145 6.06 38.67 6.70
C ASP A 145 7.10 38.50 5.58
N PRO A 146 8.20 39.26 5.56
CA PRO A 146 9.29 39.07 4.60
C PRO A 146 9.90 37.66 4.75
N MET A 147 10.09 36.98 3.62
CA MET A 147 10.79 35.68 3.61
C MET A 147 12.29 35.87 3.75
N THR A 148 12.93 34.95 4.48
CA THR A 148 14.39 34.97 4.64
C THR A 148 15.08 34.48 3.36
N PRO A 149 16.36 34.83 3.10
CA PRO A 149 17.10 34.31 1.95
C PRO A 149 17.12 32.77 1.90
N ILE A 150 17.10 32.11 3.06
CA ILE A 150 17.08 30.66 3.18
C ILE A 150 15.74 30.07 2.72
N ASP A 151 14.63 30.76 2.95
CA ASP A 151 13.31 30.33 2.44
C ASP A 151 13.28 30.33 0.91
N HIS A 152 14.04 31.22 0.27
CA HIS A 152 14.21 31.28 -1.19
C HIS A 152 15.18 30.25 -1.73
N GLN A 153 16.25 29.98 -0.98
CA GLN A 153 17.24 28.99 -1.36
C GLN A 153 16.65 27.57 -1.38
N HIS A 154 15.75 27.26 -0.44
CA HIS A 154 15.08 25.97 -0.31
C HIS A 154 13.56 26.13 -0.46
N PRO A 155 13.04 26.37 -1.68
CA PRO A 155 11.61 26.53 -1.89
C PRO A 155 10.86 25.21 -1.65
N LEU A 156 9.57 25.30 -1.33
CA LEU A 156 8.73 24.12 -1.20
C LEU A 156 8.69 23.30 -2.49
N GLN A 157 9.02 22.02 -2.37
CA GLN A 157 9.07 21.08 -3.48
C GLN A 157 7.69 20.48 -3.73
N CYS A 158 6.77 21.28 -4.26
CA CYS A 158 5.43 20.84 -4.57
C CYS A 158 5.44 19.85 -5.76
N PRO A 159 4.79 18.66 -5.67
CA PRO A 159 4.87 17.67 -6.75
C PRO A 159 4.14 18.10 -8.03
N THR A 160 3.27 19.12 -7.97
CA THR A 160 2.71 19.75 -9.16
C THR A 160 3.76 20.63 -9.83
N ARG A 161 4.20 20.22 -11.03
CA ARG A 161 5.32 20.82 -11.79
C ARG A 161 5.26 22.35 -11.97
N HIS A 162 4.07 22.92 -12.04
CA HIS A 162 3.87 24.35 -12.28
C HIS A 162 3.52 25.15 -11.00
N CYS A 163 3.59 24.52 -9.82
CA CYS A 163 3.28 25.17 -8.57
C CYS A 163 4.56 25.68 -7.91
N HIS A 164 4.86 26.96 -8.10
CA HIS A 164 5.98 27.65 -7.45
C HIS A 164 5.59 28.32 -6.12
N TYR A 165 4.53 27.83 -5.48
CA TYR A 165 4.03 28.41 -4.23
C TYR A 165 5.02 28.14 -3.09
N ASN A 166 5.52 29.21 -2.49
CA ASN A 166 6.49 29.15 -1.40
C ASN A 166 6.05 30.08 -0.26
N PHE A 167 6.41 29.74 0.97
CA PHE A 167 6.10 30.52 2.17
C PHE A 167 7.17 30.32 3.24
N CYS A 168 7.21 31.20 4.25
CA CYS A 168 8.29 31.24 5.24
C CYS A 168 8.34 29.99 6.14
N THR A 169 9.53 29.74 6.73
CA THR A 169 9.79 28.62 7.65
C THR A 169 8.79 28.56 8.81
N SER A 170 8.38 29.71 9.36
CA SER A 170 7.40 29.76 10.46
C SER A 170 6.04 29.19 10.04
N CYS A 171 5.52 29.61 8.88
CA CYS A 171 4.26 29.08 8.36
C CYS A 171 4.35 27.59 7.97
N VAL A 172 5.52 27.14 7.52
CA VAL A 172 5.80 25.70 7.31
C VAL A 172 5.66 24.93 8.63
N GLN A 173 6.26 25.42 9.71
CA GLN A 173 6.16 24.80 11.04
C GLN A 173 4.73 24.83 11.60
N SER A 174 4.01 25.95 11.42
CA SER A 174 2.59 26.05 11.81
C SER A 174 1.73 25.02 11.07
N LEU A 175 1.90 24.87 9.76
CA LEU A 175 1.14 23.87 8.99
C LEU A 175 1.47 22.44 9.43
N LEU A 176 2.74 22.14 9.74
CA LEU A 176 3.15 20.82 10.24
C LEU A 176 2.56 20.52 11.61
N SER A 177 2.63 21.47 12.55
CA SER A 177 2.03 21.31 13.88
C SER A 177 0.53 21.09 13.78
N SER A 178 -0.19 21.91 13.02
CA SER A 178 -1.63 21.75 12.79
C SER A 178 -2.00 20.41 12.14
N SER A 179 -1.11 19.80 11.34
CA SER A 179 -1.35 18.46 10.76
C SER A 179 -1.17 17.30 11.74
N LYS A 180 -0.44 17.55 12.85
CA LYS A 180 -0.20 16.59 13.93
C LYS A 180 -1.27 16.65 15.00
N ASP A 181 -1.96 17.78 15.13
CA ASP A 181 -3.05 17.93 16.08
C ASP A 181 -4.15 16.89 15.79
N ASP A 182 -4.67 16.29 16.86
CA ASP A 182 -5.80 15.36 16.78
C ASP A 182 -7.07 16.08 16.27
N PHE A 183 -8.13 15.31 16.00
CA PHE A 183 -9.40 15.88 15.56
C PHE A 183 -9.89 16.99 16.50
N GLU A 184 -9.96 18.22 16.00
CA GLU A 184 -10.58 19.32 16.72
C GLU A 184 -12.11 19.29 16.53
N MET A 185 -12.82 19.40 17.65
CA MET A 185 -14.28 19.54 17.66
C MET A 185 -14.64 20.93 17.12
N ALA A 186 -15.33 21.00 15.99
CA ALA A 186 -15.89 22.27 15.52
C ALA A 186 -17.03 22.73 16.46
N SER A 187 -17.34 24.03 16.39
CA SER A 187 -18.40 24.65 17.21
C SER A 187 -19.80 24.09 16.93
N ASP A 188 -20.00 23.40 15.80
CA ASP A 188 -21.23 22.71 15.42
C ASP A 188 -21.34 21.29 16.03
N GLY A 189 -20.33 20.85 16.79
CA GLY A 189 -20.29 19.54 17.42
C GLY A 189 -19.84 18.40 16.51
N ASN A 190 -19.50 18.69 15.24
CA ASN A 190 -18.90 17.70 14.37
C ASN A 190 -17.41 17.57 14.69
N ALA A 191 -16.93 16.33 14.83
CA ALA A 191 -15.50 16.03 14.87
C ALA A 191 -14.91 16.48 13.52
N HIS A 192 -14.26 17.65 13.50
CA HIS A 192 -13.87 18.28 12.26
C HIS A 192 -12.49 17.80 11.79
N VAL A 193 -12.35 17.96 10.48
CA VAL A 193 -11.36 17.47 9.53
C VAL A 193 -9.91 17.54 10.03
N LYS A 194 -9.22 16.39 10.03
CA LYS A 194 -7.76 16.30 10.14
C LYS A 194 -7.11 17.17 9.07
N ILE A 195 -6.22 18.08 9.48
CA ILE A 195 -5.52 18.97 8.54
C ILE A 195 -4.47 18.15 7.79
N TYR A 196 -4.72 17.89 6.51
CA TYR A 196 -3.77 17.25 5.63
C TYR A 196 -2.69 18.23 5.18
N LEU A 197 -1.46 17.75 5.01
CA LEU A 197 -0.33 18.53 4.47
C LEU A 197 -0.48 18.74 2.96
N HIS A 198 -1.48 19.53 2.56
CA HIS A 198 -1.69 19.90 1.17
C HIS A 198 -1.13 21.30 0.87
N CYS A 199 -0.63 21.47 -0.35
CA CYS A 199 -0.18 22.76 -0.85
C CYS A 199 -1.35 23.77 -0.85
N PRO A 200 -1.24 24.92 -0.17
CA PRO A 200 -2.34 25.89 -0.11
C PRO A 200 -2.78 26.42 -1.49
N ASN A 201 -1.88 26.39 -2.48
CA ASN A 201 -2.16 26.86 -3.83
C ASN A 201 -2.82 25.79 -4.72
N CYS A 202 -2.19 24.62 -4.89
CA CYS A 202 -2.66 23.60 -5.84
C CYS A 202 -3.29 22.36 -5.19
N ARG A 203 -3.33 22.30 -3.86
CA ARG A 203 -3.85 21.18 -3.04
C ARG A 203 -3.13 19.84 -3.25
N ALA A 204 -1.97 19.84 -3.89
CA ALA A 204 -1.15 18.64 -3.99
C ALA A 204 -0.62 18.22 -2.61
N ASP A 205 -0.45 16.91 -2.42
CA ASP A 205 0.12 16.35 -1.19
C ASP A 205 1.60 16.74 -1.04
N LEU A 206 1.94 17.41 0.05
CA LEU A 206 3.29 17.83 0.38
C LEU A 206 3.96 16.88 1.39
N SER A 207 3.26 15.89 1.93
CA SER A 207 3.75 15.03 3.02
C SER A 207 5.15 14.45 2.77
N THR A 208 5.48 14.12 1.52
CA THR A 208 6.74 13.51 1.11
C THR A 208 7.92 14.47 0.98
N THR A 209 7.67 15.77 0.79
CA THR A 209 8.74 16.77 0.54
C THR A 209 8.84 17.83 1.63
N PHE A 210 7.79 17.98 2.43
CA PHE A 210 7.68 19.02 3.44
C PHE A 210 8.77 18.95 4.51
N ARG A 211 9.08 17.73 4.97
CA ARG A 211 10.08 17.47 6.00
C ARG A 211 11.49 17.78 5.53
N ASP A 212 11.83 17.36 4.30
CA ASP A 212 13.14 17.56 3.70
C ASP A 212 13.43 19.06 3.54
N VAL A 213 12.48 19.83 3.02
CA VAL A 213 12.63 21.29 2.85
C VAL A 213 12.80 21.98 4.21
N LEU A 214 12.00 21.62 5.21
CA LEU A 214 12.11 22.20 6.55
C LEU A 214 13.46 21.87 7.21
N LEU A 215 13.97 20.65 7.01
CA LEU A 215 15.29 20.25 7.49
C LEU A 215 16.39 21.12 6.87
N LEU A 216 16.40 21.27 5.54
CA LEU A 216 17.38 22.10 4.83
C LEU A 216 17.35 23.55 5.29
N ARG A 217 16.15 24.13 5.45
CA ARG A 217 16.02 25.51 5.96
C ARG A 217 16.56 25.68 7.37
N LYS A 218 16.28 24.74 8.28
CA LYS A 218 16.81 24.79 9.66
C LYS A 218 18.34 24.70 9.69
N VAL A 219 18.91 23.82 8.88
CA VAL A 219 20.36 23.60 8.76
C VAL A 219 21.07 24.84 8.23
N ASP A 220 20.60 25.38 7.11
CA ASP A 220 21.22 26.55 6.48
C ASP A 220 20.98 27.83 7.31
N MET A 221 19.90 27.91 8.09
CA MET A 221 19.70 28.96 9.11
C MET A 221 20.77 28.94 10.19
N VAL A 222 21.08 27.78 10.75
CA VAL A 222 22.15 27.66 11.77
C VAL A 222 23.51 28.00 11.16
N HIS A 223 23.81 27.52 9.95
CA HIS A 223 25.06 27.88 9.25
C HIS A 223 25.17 29.38 8.98
N TRP A 224 24.08 30.01 8.55
CA TRP A 224 24.04 31.46 8.31
C TRP A 224 24.30 32.26 9.59
N LEU A 225 23.67 31.87 10.71
CA LEU A 225 23.91 32.51 12.01
C LEU A 225 25.35 32.32 12.50
N LEU A 226 25.93 31.13 12.30
CA LEU A 226 27.33 30.85 12.63
C LEU A 226 28.30 31.69 11.81
N ALA A 227 28.02 31.89 10.52
CA ALA A 227 28.84 32.73 9.64
C ALA A 227 28.82 34.22 10.07
N GLN A 228 27.66 34.72 10.50
CA GLN A 228 27.49 36.10 10.98
C GLN A 228 28.13 36.38 12.35
N ARG A 229 28.40 35.34 13.13
CA ARG A 229 29.02 35.47 14.45
C ARG A 229 30.42 36.11 14.40
N SER A 230 31.04 36.12 13.22
CA SER A 230 32.31 36.80 12.96
C SER A 230 32.23 38.33 13.08
N SER A 231 31.03 38.93 13.00
CA SER A 231 30.85 40.39 12.89
C SER A 231 29.97 40.99 14.00
N GLN A 232 29.07 40.21 14.62
CA GLN A 232 28.29 40.64 15.79
C GLN A 232 28.17 39.48 16.79
N TYR A 233 28.50 39.74 18.06
CA TYR A 233 28.41 38.79 19.19
C TYR A 233 26.95 38.42 19.53
N ARG A 234 26.20 37.81 18.61
CA ARG A 234 24.92 37.18 18.94
C ARG A 234 25.16 35.72 19.30
N GLU A 235 24.81 35.38 20.54
CA GLU A 235 24.78 33.99 20.98
C GLU A 235 23.61 33.26 20.30
N LEU A 236 23.85 32.02 19.88
CA LEU A 236 22.78 31.15 19.38
C LEU A 236 21.77 30.89 20.50
N THR A 237 20.48 30.90 20.17
CA THR A 237 19.44 30.51 21.12
C THR A 237 19.65 29.05 21.55
N PRO A 238 19.14 28.62 22.72
CA PRO A 238 19.28 27.23 23.15
C PRO A 238 18.74 26.21 22.14
N SER A 239 17.67 26.53 21.42
CA SER A 239 17.11 25.67 20.35
C SER A 239 18.03 25.59 19.12
N GLN A 240 18.68 26.70 18.76
CA GLN A 240 19.69 26.73 17.70
C GLN A 240 20.95 25.94 18.10
N GLN A 241 21.39 26.04 19.34
CA GLN A 241 22.52 25.24 19.85
C GLN A 241 22.22 23.74 19.84
N ARG A 242 21.00 23.33 20.23
CA ARG A 242 20.55 21.93 20.10
C ARG A 242 20.56 21.46 18.66
N THR A 243 20.06 22.30 17.74
CA THR A 243 20.06 21.99 16.31
C THR A 243 21.49 21.86 15.78
N GLN A 244 22.40 22.76 16.19
CA GLN A 244 23.81 22.68 15.82
C GLN A 244 24.46 21.38 16.32
N ALA A 245 24.18 20.96 17.55
CA ALA A 245 24.69 19.71 18.10
C ALA A 245 24.11 18.50 17.34
N ALA A 246 22.81 18.50 17.06
CA ALA A 246 22.12 17.47 16.27
C ALA A 246 22.77 17.25 14.89
N MET A 247 23.15 18.34 14.22
CA MET A 247 23.79 18.28 12.90
C MET A 247 25.15 17.58 12.90
N GLN A 248 25.75 17.35 14.07
CA GLN A 248 26.99 16.58 14.21
C GLN A 248 26.74 15.07 14.30
N GLU A 249 25.50 14.65 14.52
CA GLU A 249 25.14 13.23 14.58
C GLU A 249 25.10 12.62 13.17
N LEU A 250 25.72 11.44 13.01
CA LEU A 250 25.92 10.80 11.70
C LEU A 250 24.61 10.62 10.91
N HIS A 251 23.57 10.11 11.56
CA HIS A 251 22.28 9.86 10.92
C HIS A 251 21.56 11.16 10.49
N VAL A 252 21.78 12.26 11.22
CA VAL A 252 21.27 13.58 10.82
C VAL A 252 22.01 14.08 9.59
N GLN A 253 23.32 13.87 9.50
CA GLN A 253 24.11 14.22 8.32
C GLN A 253 23.67 13.45 7.08
N GLU A 254 23.39 12.14 7.23
CA GLU A 254 22.83 11.31 6.16
C GLU A 254 21.45 11.83 5.70
N ALA A 255 20.58 12.20 6.64
CA ALA A 255 19.27 12.80 6.32
C ALA A 255 19.41 14.15 5.59
N ILE A 256 20.35 15.00 6.02
CA ILE A 256 20.65 16.29 5.35
C ILE A 256 21.13 16.04 3.92
N GLN A 257 22.04 15.08 3.73
CA GLN A 257 22.58 14.75 2.42
C GLN A 257 21.47 14.21 1.49
N ALA A 258 20.64 13.28 1.98
CA ALA A 258 19.50 12.76 1.23
C ALA A 258 18.51 13.86 0.84
N ALA A 259 18.21 14.81 1.75
CA ALA A 259 17.36 15.95 1.46
C ALA A 259 17.94 16.86 0.37
N ARG A 260 19.26 17.13 0.40
CA ARG A 260 19.96 17.90 -0.65
C ARG A 260 19.91 17.20 -2.01
N GLU A 261 20.08 15.89 -2.04
CA GLU A 261 20.00 15.11 -3.28
C GLU A 261 18.60 15.15 -3.90
N LYS A 262 17.56 14.99 -3.08
CA LYS A 262 16.16 15.15 -3.50
C LYS A 262 15.88 16.55 -4.04
N GLU A 263 16.41 17.59 -3.41
CA GLU A 263 16.32 18.97 -3.90
C GLU A 263 16.98 19.15 -5.27
N VAL A 264 18.17 18.59 -5.48
CA VAL A 264 18.85 18.62 -6.78
C VAL A 264 18.01 17.91 -7.85
N ILE A 265 17.41 16.76 -7.54
CA ILE A 265 16.52 16.03 -8.45
C ILE A 265 15.26 16.85 -8.76
N PHE A 266 14.67 17.49 -7.75
CA PHE A 266 13.52 18.36 -7.90
C PHE A 266 13.82 19.48 -8.90
N TRP A 267 14.95 20.18 -8.75
CA TRP A 267 15.34 21.24 -9.68
C TRP A 267 15.64 20.74 -11.08
N LYS A 268 16.32 19.59 -11.22
CA LYS A 268 16.58 18.97 -12.53
C LYS A 268 15.30 18.60 -13.27
N THR A 269 14.27 18.16 -12.55
CA THR A 269 12.98 17.76 -13.15
C THR A 269 12.07 18.94 -13.44
N HIS A 270 12.08 19.99 -12.60
CA HIS A 270 11.16 21.13 -12.72
C HIS A 270 11.67 22.24 -13.65
N HIS A 271 12.99 22.42 -13.80
CA HIS A 271 13.54 23.46 -14.69
C HIS A 271 13.79 23.01 -16.13
N ARG A 272 13.80 21.70 -16.41
CA ARG A 272 14.04 21.18 -17.77
C ARG A 272 13.00 21.68 -18.78
N ASP A 273 11.77 21.92 -18.32
CA ASP A 273 10.67 22.40 -19.17
C ASP A 273 10.73 23.94 -19.41
N SER A 274 11.41 24.69 -18.53
CA SER A 274 11.50 26.16 -18.65
C SER A 274 12.56 26.64 -19.65
N MET A 275 13.55 25.81 -20.00
CA MET A 275 14.58 26.16 -20.98
C MET A 275 14.34 25.56 -22.37
N SER A 276 13.38 24.63 -22.52
CA SER A 276 13.13 23.95 -23.79
C SER A 276 12.27 24.72 -24.80
N PHE A 277 11.74 25.90 -24.44
CA PHE A 277 10.85 26.69 -25.31
C PHE A 277 11.52 27.87 -26.05
N GLY A 278 12.85 28.05 -25.92
CA GLY A 278 13.54 29.26 -26.40
C GLY A 278 14.49 29.12 -27.60
N SER A 279 14.81 27.91 -28.09
CA SER A 279 15.97 27.75 -28.99
C SER A 279 15.70 27.13 -30.37
N ASN A 280 14.44 27.14 -30.84
CA ASN A 280 14.11 26.72 -32.22
C ASN A 280 13.49 27.85 -33.06
N SER A 281 14.02 29.08 -32.97
CA SER A 281 13.66 30.13 -33.91
C SER A 281 14.87 31.01 -34.23
N LEU A 282 15.14 31.15 -35.53
CA LEU A 282 16.20 31.92 -36.19
C LEU A 282 17.58 31.26 -36.26
N LEU A 283 17.69 30.26 -37.14
CA LEU A 283 18.83 30.17 -38.05
C LEU A 283 18.71 31.36 -39.02
N LEU A 284 19.49 32.41 -38.77
CA LEU A 284 20.01 33.23 -39.85
C LEU A 284 21.53 33.04 -39.81
N ASP A 285 22.02 32.66 -40.98
CA ASP A 285 23.41 32.76 -41.40
C ASP A 285 23.95 34.15 -41.01
N ASP A 286 25.13 34.21 -40.41
CA ASP A 286 26.16 35.19 -40.78
C ASP A 286 27.45 34.97 -39.96
N GLU A 287 28.50 34.76 -40.76
CA GLU A 287 29.88 35.21 -40.61
C GLU A 287 30.79 34.61 -39.51
N GLU A 288 31.75 33.85 -40.04
CA GLU A 288 33.06 33.58 -39.48
C GLU A 288 33.72 34.89 -39.01
N ASP A 289 34.14 34.96 -37.76
CA ASP A 289 35.23 35.86 -37.40
C ASP A 289 36.11 35.29 -36.28
N ASP A 290 37.40 35.41 -36.55
CA ASP A 290 38.53 34.66 -36.05
C ASP A 290 39.23 35.47 -34.95
N LEU A 291 39.04 35.12 -33.66
CA LEU A 291 39.84 35.69 -32.56
C LEU A 291 40.10 34.69 -31.41
N SER A 292 41.27 34.08 -31.49
CA SER A 292 42.30 33.90 -30.45
C SER A 292 41.91 33.69 -28.96
N GLU A 293 42.14 32.46 -28.51
CA GLU A 293 43.21 32.10 -27.56
C GLU A 293 43.30 32.88 -26.22
N HIS A 294 42.62 32.39 -25.18
CA HIS A 294 43.10 32.42 -23.78
C HIS A 294 42.51 31.25 -22.96
N LYS A 295 43.23 30.12 -22.91
CA LYS A 295 42.97 29.01 -21.98
C LYS A 295 43.65 29.30 -20.65
N HIS A 296 42.85 29.60 -19.61
CA HIS A 296 43.29 29.46 -18.23
C HIS A 296 43.02 28.04 -17.75
N ASP A 297 44.08 27.41 -17.26
CA ASP A 297 44.17 26.00 -16.88
C ASP A 297 43.71 25.83 -15.41
N ASP A 298 42.39 25.68 -15.20
CA ASP A 298 41.78 25.36 -13.89
C ASP A 298 41.56 23.84 -13.73
N THR A 299 42.57 23.04 -14.06
CA THR A 299 42.52 21.57 -14.06
C THR A 299 42.69 20.93 -12.66
N THR A 300 43.00 21.70 -11.62
CA THR A 300 43.26 21.15 -10.27
C THR A 300 42.01 20.88 -9.44
N GLY A 301 40.91 21.62 -9.65
CA GLY A 301 39.65 21.41 -8.90
C GLY A 301 38.86 20.18 -9.35
N GLU A 302 38.80 19.95 -10.66
CA GLU A 302 38.06 18.82 -11.26
C GLU A 302 38.74 17.47 -10.98
N GLN A 303 40.07 17.45 -10.87
CA GLN A 303 40.84 16.23 -10.60
C GLN A 303 40.69 15.76 -9.15
N LEU A 304 40.60 16.69 -8.19
CA LEU A 304 40.33 16.38 -6.77
C LEU A 304 38.88 15.89 -6.57
N LEU A 305 37.92 16.48 -7.28
CA LEU A 305 36.53 16.01 -7.25
C LEU A 305 36.39 14.62 -7.89
N ARG A 306 37.08 14.36 -9.02
CA ARG A 306 37.14 13.02 -9.64
C ARG A 306 37.84 11.98 -8.77
N GLN A 307 38.93 12.32 -8.09
CA GLN A 307 39.60 11.39 -7.16
C GLN A 307 38.76 11.10 -5.92
N SER A 308 38.02 12.09 -5.40
CA SER A 308 37.07 11.90 -4.30
C SER A 308 35.91 10.98 -4.70
N MET A 309 35.34 11.21 -5.89
CA MET A 309 34.28 10.36 -6.48
C MET A 309 34.77 8.93 -6.74
N HIS A 310 36.00 8.74 -7.22
CA HIS A 310 36.54 7.39 -7.48
C HIS A 310 36.81 6.59 -6.19
N ARG A 311 37.24 7.24 -5.10
CA ARG A 311 37.40 6.59 -3.77
C ARG A 311 36.04 6.19 -3.18
N TYR A 312 35.00 6.99 -3.44
CA TYR A 312 33.63 6.71 -3.02
C TYR A 312 32.98 5.58 -3.85
N GLU A 313 33.14 5.58 -5.19
CA GLU A 313 32.67 4.49 -6.06
C GLU A 313 33.37 3.16 -5.78
N SER A 314 34.65 3.19 -5.40
CA SER A 314 35.39 2.00 -4.99
C SER A 314 34.90 1.43 -3.66
N SER A 315 34.36 2.27 -2.77
CA SER A 315 33.69 1.84 -1.52
C SER A 315 32.28 1.31 -1.79
N ARG A 316 31.63 1.76 -2.86
CA ARG A 316 30.30 1.34 -3.30
C ARG A 316 30.28 -0.06 -3.94
N ARG A 317 31.32 -0.44 -4.71
CA ARG A 317 31.39 -1.75 -5.39
C ARG A 317 31.58 -2.96 -4.47
N LEU A 318 31.85 -2.75 -3.17
CA LEU A 318 31.96 -3.82 -2.17
C LEU A 318 30.68 -4.00 -1.32
N ARG A 319 29.62 -3.23 -1.60
CA ARG A 319 28.30 -3.34 -0.96
C ARG A 319 27.20 -3.14 -2.00
N ASP A 320 27.06 -4.10 -2.91
CA ASP A 320 25.91 -4.15 -3.81
C ASP A 320 24.79 -4.94 -3.12
N GLY A 321 24.05 -4.22 -2.29
CA GLY A 321 22.74 -4.60 -1.77
C GLY A 321 21.87 -3.36 -1.86
N SER A 322 20.83 -3.43 -2.71
CA SER A 322 19.82 -2.38 -2.90
C SER A 322 19.30 -1.90 -1.54
N PHE A 323 19.64 -0.67 -1.14
CA PHE A 323 19.12 -0.05 0.08
C PHE A 323 17.74 0.56 -0.23
N SER A 324 16.67 -0.06 0.26
CA SER A 324 15.37 0.59 0.38
C SER A 324 15.51 1.74 1.38
N TYR A 325 15.19 2.97 0.96
CA TYR A 325 15.09 4.10 1.87
C TYR A 325 13.92 3.85 2.84
N GLU A 326 14.19 3.23 3.99
CA GLU A 326 13.35 3.45 5.18
C GLU A 326 13.38 4.95 5.46
N GLU A 327 12.21 5.59 5.52
CA GLU A 327 12.09 7.03 5.75
C GLU A 327 12.49 7.35 7.19
N TRP A 328 13.78 7.59 7.42
CA TRP A 328 14.33 8.08 8.67
C TRP A 328 13.90 9.53 8.91
N GLY A 329 12.73 9.72 9.52
CA GLY A 329 12.29 11.02 10.00
C GLY A 329 12.97 11.35 11.34
N VAL A 330 14.10 12.03 11.32
CA VAL A 330 14.62 12.68 12.54
C VAL A 330 13.75 13.91 12.81
N GLU A 331 12.86 13.81 13.79
CA GLU A 331 12.10 14.96 14.26
C GLU A 331 12.93 15.69 15.32
N ALA A 332 13.61 16.77 14.92
CA ALA A 332 14.18 17.73 15.86
C ALA A 332 13.05 18.68 16.30
N ASP A 333 12.39 18.33 17.41
CA ASP A 333 11.50 19.23 18.13
C ASP A 333 12.35 20.31 18.82
N LEU A 334 11.99 21.57 18.58
CA LEU A 334 12.72 22.71 19.11
C LEU A 334 12.56 22.84 20.62
N ASP A 335 11.49 22.30 21.21
CA ASP A 335 11.24 22.39 22.64
C ASP A 335 11.74 21.16 23.42
N ASN A 336 11.78 19.99 22.78
CA ASN A 336 12.09 18.71 23.44
C ASN A 336 13.42 18.05 22.98
N GLY A 337 14.18 18.67 22.07
CA GLY A 337 15.44 18.13 21.55
C GLY A 337 15.27 17.13 20.42
N VAL A 338 16.39 16.58 19.91
CA VAL A 338 16.35 15.53 18.88
C VAL A 338 15.84 14.25 19.52
N HIS A 339 14.70 13.75 19.05
CA HIS A 339 14.29 12.38 19.34
C HIS A 339 14.39 11.59 18.06
N SER A 340 15.39 10.73 18.01
CA SER A 340 15.39 9.62 17.07
C SER A 340 14.23 8.71 17.45
N SER A 341 13.22 8.61 16.60
CA SER A 341 12.20 7.55 16.68
C SER A 341 12.85 6.20 16.33
N PHE A 342 13.69 5.67 17.22
CA PHE A 342 14.37 4.39 17.00
C PHE A 342 13.44 3.20 17.22
N ARG A 343 13.30 2.37 16.19
CA ARG A 343 13.27 0.90 16.34
C ARG A 343 14.71 0.44 16.55
N ALA A 344 15.04 -0.14 17.70
CA ALA A 344 16.34 -0.75 17.93
C ALA A 344 16.37 -2.17 17.32
N HIS A 345 17.29 -2.42 16.39
CA HIS A 345 17.72 -3.78 16.06
C HIS A 345 18.68 -4.26 17.16
N ASN A 346 18.28 -5.32 17.86
CA ASN A 346 19.11 -5.99 18.85
C ASN A 346 19.97 -7.04 18.13
N THR A 347 21.21 -6.70 17.78
CA THR A 347 22.22 -7.68 17.33
C THR A 347 22.90 -8.28 18.56
N GLN A 348 22.30 -9.33 19.11
CA GLN A 348 23.04 -10.26 19.96
C GLN A 348 23.56 -11.40 19.09
N GLY A 349 24.90 -11.42 18.94
CA GLY A 349 25.60 -12.52 18.33
C GLY A 349 25.49 -13.79 19.16
N ASP A 350 25.39 -14.92 18.47
CA ASP A 350 25.56 -16.23 19.06
C ASP A 350 26.75 -16.93 18.41
N ASP A 351 27.79 -17.09 19.22
CA ASP A 351 28.96 -17.92 18.96
C ASP A 351 28.57 -19.40 19.12
N SER A 352 28.53 -20.18 18.04
CA SER A 352 28.57 -21.64 18.17
C SER A 352 29.39 -22.35 17.09
N LYS A 353 30.63 -22.61 17.50
CA LYS A 353 31.56 -23.70 17.18
C LYS A 353 31.06 -24.84 16.27
N THR A 354 31.79 -24.99 15.17
CA THR A 354 32.39 -26.23 14.65
C THR A 354 32.11 -27.52 15.42
N GLN A 355 31.47 -28.49 14.76
CA GLN A 355 31.86 -29.90 14.84
C GLN A 355 31.39 -30.70 13.62
N SER A 356 32.39 -31.19 12.88
CA SER A 356 32.29 -32.21 11.85
C SER A 356 32.01 -33.58 12.49
N SER A 357 31.03 -34.31 11.97
CA SER A 357 31.07 -35.77 12.07
C SER A 357 30.34 -36.42 10.89
N SER A 358 31.14 -37.14 10.10
CA SER A 358 30.76 -38.11 9.09
C SER A 358 29.95 -39.24 9.74
N LYS A 359 28.72 -39.45 9.30
CA LYS A 359 27.96 -40.68 9.54
C LYS A 359 27.29 -41.15 8.24
N LYS A 360 27.87 -42.20 7.67
CA LYS A 360 27.22 -43.12 6.75
C LYS A 360 26.01 -43.75 7.45
N TYR A 361 24.85 -43.73 6.81
CA TYR A 361 23.74 -44.62 7.16
C TYR A 361 23.14 -45.24 5.91
N ASP A 362 22.91 -46.54 6.07
CA ASP A 362 22.37 -47.48 5.12
C ASP A 362 20.90 -47.19 4.76
N ASN A 363 20.59 -47.62 3.54
CA ASN A 363 19.26 -47.68 2.95
C ASN A 363 18.27 -48.53 3.75
N SER A 364 16.98 -48.24 3.51
CA SER A 364 15.77 -49.02 3.81
C SER A 364 15.02 -48.69 5.11
N ALA A 365 14.27 -47.58 5.07
CA ALA A 365 13.06 -47.43 5.87
C ALA A 365 12.02 -46.62 5.08
N SER A 366 10.80 -47.15 5.01
CA SER A 366 9.60 -46.53 4.46
C SER A 366 9.43 -45.11 4.99
N SER A 367 9.85 -44.12 4.20
CA SER A 367 9.65 -42.71 4.49
C SER A 367 8.17 -42.40 4.25
N LYS A 368 7.39 -42.31 5.33
CA LYS A 368 6.15 -41.52 5.29
C LYS A 368 6.51 -40.17 4.65
N PRO A 369 5.79 -39.72 3.60
CA PRO A 369 6.09 -38.43 2.99
C PRO A 369 6.08 -37.41 4.13
N ALA A 370 7.22 -36.76 4.35
CA ALA A 370 7.31 -35.66 5.30
C ALA A 370 6.21 -34.69 4.87
N SER A 371 5.14 -34.57 5.68
CA SER A 371 4.02 -33.71 5.32
C SER A 371 4.58 -32.30 5.35
N PHE A 372 4.96 -31.77 4.19
CA PHE A 372 5.32 -30.37 3.99
C PHE A 372 4.09 -29.55 4.36
N ARG A 373 4.01 -29.19 5.65
CA ARG A 373 3.00 -28.27 6.14
C ARG A 373 3.57 -26.89 5.86
N LYS A 374 3.04 -26.25 4.81
CA LYS A 374 3.34 -24.84 4.52
C LYS A 374 3.16 -24.03 5.82
N PRO A 375 4.04 -23.07 6.11
CA PRO A 375 3.91 -22.23 7.29
C PRO A 375 2.56 -21.50 7.28
N LEU A 376 1.99 -21.29 8.46
CA LEU A 376 0.76 -20.52 8.59
C LEU A 376 1.04 -19.06 8.24
N ASP A 377 0.29 -18.54 7.29
CA ASP A 377 0.35 -17.14 6.91
C ASP A 377 -0.91 -16.40 7.38
N GLU A 378 -0.79 -15.77 8.54
CA GLU A 378 -1.85 -14.98 9.16
C GLU A 378 -2.26 -13.76 8.32
N THR A 379 -1.40 -13.28 7.42
CA THR A 379 -1.72 -12.08 6.63
C THR A 379 -2.86 -12.31 5.64
N LEU A 380 -3.06 -13.57 5.21
CA LEU A 380 -4.13 -13.99 4.31
C LEU A 380 -5.52 -14.00 4.96
N LEU A 381 -5.58 -14.08 6.29
CA LEU A 381 -6.81 -14.29 7.04
C LEU A 381 -7.54 -12.98 7.38
N GLN A 382 -6.97 -11.82 7.00
CA GLN A 382 -7.60 -10.49 7.09
C GLN A 382 -8.20 -10.13 8.47
N GLY A 383 -7.60 -10.61 9.58
CA GLY A 383 -8.12 -10.31 10.92
C GLY A 383 -9.10 -11.36 11.47
N LEU A 384 -9.45 -12.38 10.68
CA LEU A 384 -10.36 -13.46 11.09
C LEU A 384 -9.65 -14.56 11.89
N GLU A 385 -8.35 -14.43 12.19
CA GLU A 385 -7.53 -15.48 12.82
C GLU A 385 -8.14 -15.89 14.17
N LYS A 386 -8.59 -14.90 14.96
CA LYS A 386 -9.23 -15.13 16.28
C LYS A 386 -10.59 -15.83 16.18
N CYS A 387 -11.23 -15.74 15.02
CA CYS A 387 -12.50 -16.38 14.72
C CYS A 387 -12.30 -17.74 14.05
N MET A 388 -11.08 -18.28 13.99
CA MET A 388 -10.79 -19.56 13.35
C MET A 388 -10.12 -20.52 14.33
N THR A 389 -10.44 -21.81 14.21
CA THR A 389 -9.61 -22.85 14.82
C THR A 389 -8.27 -22.93 14.08
N HIS A 390 -7.21 -23.37 14.76
CA HIS A 390 -5.90 -23.53 14.13
C HIS A 390 -5.95 -24.49 12.90
N ALA A 391 -6.84 -25.49 12.90
CA ALA A 391 -7.03 -26.37 11.75
C ALA A 391 -7.65 -25.64 10.55
N GLU A 392 -8.67 -24.80 10.77
CA GLU A 392 -9.27 -23.96 9.73
C GLU A 392 -8.24 -22.96 9.16
N GLN A 393 -7.41 -22.36 10.02
CA GLN A 393 -6.36 -21.44 9.59
C GLN A 393 -5.38 -22.13 8.63
N LEU A 394 -4.85 -23.30 9.01
CA LEU A 394 -3.97 -24.08 8.15
C LEU A 394 -4.63 -24.51 6.84
N GLN A 395 -5.90 -24.91 6.90
CA GLN A 395 -6.65 -25.35 5.72
C GLN A 395 -6.88 -24.20 4.73
N VAL A 396 -7.32 -23.04 5.22
CA VAL A 396 -7.53 -21.85 4.37
C VAL A 396 -6.20 -21.37 3.78
N THR A 397 -5.14 -21.29 4.58
CA THR A 397 -3.80 -20.94 4.07
C THR A 397 -3.34 -21.93 3.00
N HIS A 398 -3.54 -23.24 3.21
CA HIS A 398 -3.21 -24.26 2.23
C HIS A 398 -3.98 -24.06 0.91
N TRP A 399 -5.29 -23.85 0.99
CA TRP A 399 -6.13 -23.61 -0.19
C TRP A 399 -5.72 -22.34 -0.93
N MET A 400 -5.48 -21.24 -0.22
CA MET A 400 -5.07 -19.96 -0.81
C MET A 400 -3.71 -20.01 -1.49
N THR A 401 -2.80 -20.84 -0.99
CA THR A 401 -1.41 -20.93 -1.48
C THR A 401 -1.19 -22.14 -2.37
N SER A 402 -2.25 -22.87 -2.75
CA SER A 402 -2.15 -24.08 -3.56
C SER A 402 -1.85 -23.82 -5.04
N GLY A 403 -2.09 -22.60 -5.53
CA GLY A 403 -2.06 -22.28 -6.96
C GLY A 403 -3.30 -22.72 -7.73
N ASN A 404 -4.30 -23.33 -7.07
CA ASN A 404 -5.53 -23.80 -7.71
C ASN A 404 -6.69 -22.79 -7.53
N PRO A 405 -7.31 -22.29 -8.61
CA PRO A 405 -8.48 -21.39 -8.57
C PRO A 405 -9.70 -21.93 -7.81
N ASP A 406 -9.99 -23.24 -7.92
CA ASP A 406 -11.17 -23.84 -7.28
C ASP A 406 -11.00 -23.90 -5.76
N LEU A 407 -9.79 -24.28 -5.30
CA LEU A 407 -9.46 -24.26 -3.88
C LEU A 407 -9.45 -22.83 -3.34
N LEU A 408 -8.98 -21.87 -4.15
CA LEU A 408 -9.04 -20.45 -3.81
C LEU A 408 -10.49 -19.97 -3.63
N ALA A 409 -11.40 -20.45 -4.47
CA ALA A 409 -12.82 -20.16 -4.34
C ALA A 409 -13.41 -20.77 -3.06
N GLN A 410 -13.09 -22.03 -2.75
CA GLN A 410 -13.49 -22.68 -1.50
C GLN A 410 -12.96 -21.95 -0.25
N ALA A 411 -11.72 -21.45 -0.31
CA ALA A 411 -11.14 -20.62 0.75
C ALA A 411 -11.95 -19.33 0.96
N ALA A 412 -12.29 -18.62 -0.11
CA ALA A 412 -13.09 -17.40 -0.04
C ALA A 412 -14.49 -17.66 0.56
N GLN A 413 -15.15 -18.74 0.16
CA GLN A 413 -16.45 -19.16 0.72
C GLN A 413 -16.35 -19.50 2.21
N THR A 414 -15.28 -20.21 2.59
CA THR A 414 -15.04 -20.60 3.98
C THR A 414 -14.78 -19.39 4.87
N LEU A 415 -13.94 -18.45 4.43
CA LEU A 415 -13.69 -17.19 5.13
C LEU A 415 -14.97 -16.37 5.29
N ARG A 416 -15.83 -16.33 4.26
CA ARG A 416 -17.12 -15.63 4.33
C ARG A 416 -18.04 -16.25 5.38
N LYS A 417 -18.11 -17.59 5.42
CA LYS A 417 -18.90 -18.31 6.43
C LYS A 417 -18.38 -18.02 7.84
N ILE A 418 -17.06 -18.02 8.04
CA ILE A 418 -16.43 -17.70 9.33
C ILE A 418 -16.73 -16.25 9.74
N GLU A 419 -16.67 -15.31 8.79
CA GLU A 419 -17.04 -13.91 9.03
C GLU A 419 -18.50 -13.78 9.46
N GLU A 420 -19.42 -14.48 8.81
CA GLU A 420 -20.83 -14.50 9.17
C GLU A 420 -21.05 -15.12 10.56
N ASP A 421 -20.45 -16.26 10.85
CA ASP A 421 -20.47 -16.89 12.18
C ASP A 421 -19.96 -15.92 13.24
N ALA A 422 -18.85 -15.22 12.98
CA ALA A 422 -18.28 -14.23 13.90
C ALA A 422 -19.23 -13.05 14.16
N ARG A 423 -19.94 -12.55 13.12
CA ARG A 423 -20.96 -11.50 13.28
C ARG A 423 -22.15 -11.96 14.13
N HIS A 424 -22.47 -13.25 14.11
CA HIS A 424 -23.49 -13.86 14.98
C HIS A 424 -22.94 -14.23 16.37
N GLY A 425 -21.68 -13.90 16.68
CA GLY A 425 -21.03 -14.20 17.95
C GLY A 425 -20.61 -15.67 18.12
N VAL A 426 -20.62 -16.45 17.04
CA VAL A 426 -20.21 -17.87 17.07
C VAL A 426 -18.69 -17.96 16.99
N MET A 427 -18.06 -18.18 18.15
CA MET A 427 -16.60 -18.30 18.25
C MET A 427 -16.13 -19.75 17.99
N PRO A 428 -14.84 -19.97 17.69
CA PRO A 428 -14.28 -21.31 17.48
C PRO A 428 -14.59 -22.30 18.61
N ALA A 429 -14.58 -21.84 19.86
CA ALA A 429 -14.91 -22.64 21.03
C ALA A 429 -16.35 -23.18 21.00
N ASP A 430 -17.29 -22.43 20.41
CA ASP A 430 -18.69 -22.83 20.31
C ASP A 430 -18.89 -23.83 19.17
N ARG A 431 -18.22 -23.62 18.04
CA ARG A 431 -18.17 -24.61 16.93
C ARG A 431 -17.58 -25.94 17.39
N GLN A 432 -16.50 -25.91 18.18
CA GLN A 432 -15.87 -27.11 18.69
C GLN A 432 -16.79 -27.88 19.65
N LYS A 433 -17.55 -27.19 20.52
CA LYS A 433 -18.57 -27.82 21.37
C LYS A 433 -19.66 -28.50 20.53
N VAL A 434 -20.10 -27.88 19.44
CA VAL A 434 -21.12 -28.47 18.54
C VAL A 434 -20.56 -29.70 17.81
N MET A 435 -19.32 -29.66 17.34
CA MET A 435 -18.66 -30.83 16.73
C MET A 435 -18.51 -31.97 17.73
N ASN A 436 -18.07 -31.70 18.96
CA ASN A 436 -17.97 -32.71 20.02
C ASN A 436 -19.34 -33.31 20.37
N ARG A 437 -20.42 -32.52 20.31
CA ARG A 437 -21.80 -33.03 20.52
C ARG A 437 -22.30 -33.91 19.37
N ARG A 438 -21.81 -33.72 18.14
CA ARG A 438 -22.23 -34.48 16.96
C ARG A 438 -21.34 -35.69 16.68
N GLY A 439 -20.13 -35.72 17.23
CA GLY A 439 -19.13 -36.73 16.94
C GLY A 439 -18.51 -37.31 18.19
N SER A 440 -19.32 -37.97 19.03
CA SER A 440 -18.89 -39.16 19.78
C SER A 440 -20.09 -39.85 20.48
N VAL A 441 -20.95 -40.52 19.71
CA VAL A 441 -21.85 -41.54 20.28
C VAL A 441 -21.03 -42.65 20.99
N PHE A 442 -19.75 -42.80 20.63
CA PHE A 442 -18.81 -43.69 21.30
C PHE A 442 -18.26 -43.15 22.63
N GLU A 443 -17.97 -41.86 22.80
CA GLU A 443 -17.55 -41.31 24.11
C GLU A 443 -18.72 -41.14 25.06
N ILE A 444 -19.95 -40.90 24.59
CA ILE A 444 -21.11 -40.87 25.51
C ILE A 444 -21.32 -42.27 26.11
N VAL A 445 -21.08 -43.35 25.34
CA VAL A 445 -21.11 -44.75 25.82
C VAL A 445 -19.90 -45.06 26.72
N GLU A 446 -18.71 -44.55 26.42
CA GLU A 446 -17.51 -44.75 27.25
C GLU A 446 -17.57 -43.93 28.56
N GLU A 447 -18.13 -42.71 28.54
CA GLU A 447 -18.33 -41.83 29.69
C GLU A 447 -19.47 -42.34 30.58
N THR A 448 -20.55 -42.92 30.03
CA THR A 448 -21.54 -43.65 30.86
C THR A 448 -20.96 -44.93 31.44
N ARG A 449 -20.07 -45.63 30.75
CA ARG A 449 -19.38 -46.83 31.28
C ARG A 449 -18.36 -46.49 32.39
N GLN A 450 -17.67 -45.36 32.29
CA GLN A 450 -16.75 -44.89 33.33
C GLN A 450 -17.47 -44.28 34.55
N LEU A 451 -18.70 -43.78 34.39
CA LEU A 451 -19.54 -43.33 35.50
C LEU A 451 -20.18 -44.49 36.29
N GLU A 452 -20.29 -45.69 35.70
CA GLU A 452 -20.72 -46.90 36.43
C GLU A 452 -19.56 -47.60 37.17
N GLU A 453 -18.29 -47.36 36.80
CA GLU A 453 -17.12 -48.01 37.41
C GLU A 453 -16.40 -47.18 38.49
N ASN A 454 -16.87 -45.97 38.83
CA ASN A 454 -16.30 -45.18 39.93
C ASN A 454 -17.16 -45.23 41.21
N PRO A 455 -16.89 -46.17 42.14
CA PRO A 455 -17.58 -46.21 43.43
C PRO A 455 -17.29 -44.92 44.20
N LYS A 456 -18.37 -44.20 44.50
CA LYS A 456 -18.41 -43.02 45.37
C LYS A 456 -17.49 -43.23 46.59
N PRO A 457 -16.42 -42.42 46.77
CA PRO A 457 -15.54 -42.61 47.92
C PRO A 457 -16.30 -42.33 49.22
N PRO A 458 -16.08 -43.13 50.27
CA PRO A 458 -16.82 -43.01 51.52
C PRO A 458 -16.58 -41.65 52.18
N PRO A 459 -17.62 -41.05 52.80
CA PRO A 459 -17.50 -39.77 53.47
C PRO A 459 -16.71 -39.96 54.77
N GLY A 460 -15.41 -39.66 54.77
CA GLY A 460 -14.64 -39.76 56.01
C GLY A 460 -13.13 -39.58 56.00
N SER A 461 -12.49 -39.11 54.93
CA SER A 461 -11.03 -38.87 54.99
C SER A 461 -10.71 -37.43 55.43
N PRO A 462 -9.99 -37.23 56.56
CA PRO A 462 -9.57 -35.91 57.00
C PRO A 462 -8.53 -35.33 56.03
N ARG A 463 -8.83 -34.11 55.58
CA ARG A 463 -7.99 -33.22 54.75
C ARG A 463 -6.49 -33.38 55.05
N ALA A 464 -5.77 -34.05 54.16
CA ALA A 464 -4.35 -33.83 54.01
C ALA A 464 -4.15 -32.42 53.42
N ASN A 465 -3.44 -31.59 54.18
CA ASN A 465 -2.91 -30.29 53.79
C ASN A 465 -2.11 -30.43 52.49
N ASN A 466 -2.76 -30.25 51.35
CA ASN A 466 -2.09 -30.12 50.07
C ASN A 466 -1.60 -28.67 49.97
N GLY A 467 -0.28 -28.52 49.81
CA GLY A 467 0.47 -27.26 49.85
C GLY A 467 -0.15 -26.15 48.99
N GLY A 468 -0.92 -25.30 49.66
CA GLY A 468 -1.63 -24.19 49.06
C GLY A 468 -0.67 -23.17 48.46
N ASN A 469 -0.87 -22.88 47.17
CA ASN A 469 -0.56 -21.63 46.46
C ASN A 469 0.11 -20.53 47.32
N VAL A 470 1.43 -20.63 47.47
CA VAL A 470 2.24 -19.57 48.12
C VAL A 470 2.14 -18.24 47.34
N MET A 471 1.81 -18.29 46.05
CA MET A 471 1.60 -17.12 45.19
C MET A 471 0.37 -16.27 45.58
N ASP A 472 -0.69 -16.86 46.14
CA ASP A 472 -1.93 -16.13 46.47
C ASP A 472 -1.80 -15.32 47.77
N SER A 473 -0.81 -15.67 48.61
CA SER A 473 -0.52 -14.96 49.87
C SER A 473 0.23 -13.64 49.65
N PHE A 474 1.02 -13.52 48.58
CA PHE A 474 1.74 -12.30 48.22
C PHE A 474 0.84 -11.26 47.55
N ALA A 475 -0.15 -11.69 46.76
CA ALA A 475 -1.10 -10.79 46.10
C ALA A 475 -1.99 -10.00 47.08
N ARG A 476 -2.20 -10.50 48.30
CA ARG A 476 -3.00 -9.82 49.35
C ARG A 476 -2.26 -8.73 50.12
N ARG A 477 -0.93 -8.63 49.99
CA ARG A 477 -0.11 -7.61 50.69
C ARG A 477 0.23 -6.39 49.82
N MET A 478 -0.12 -6.38 48.54
CA MET A 478 0.12 -5.21 47.69
C MET A 478 -0.85 -4.08 48.02
N THR A 479 -0.33 -2.86 48.12
CA THR A 479 -1.18 -1.67 48.26
C THR A 479 -1.98 -1.43 46.97
N PRO A 480 -3.17 -0.80 47.02
CA PRO A 480 -3.95 -0.49 45.81
C PRO A 480 -3.14 0.25 44.74
N ARG A 481 -2.22 1.14 45.15
CA ARG A 481 -1.30 1.86 44.26
C ARG A 481 -0.33 0.93 43.53
N GLN A 482 0.23 -0.07 44.22
CA GLN A 482 1.09 -1.08 43.59
C GLN A 482 0.33 -1.95 42.60
N ARG A 483 -0.92 -2.34 42.92
CA ARG A 483 -1.78 -3.10 42.00
C ARG A 483 -2.09 -2.28 40.74
N GLN A 484 -2.42 -1.00 40.87
CA GLN A 484 -2.66 -0.12 39.73
C GLN A 484 -1.40 0.06 38.87
N GLN A 485 -0.23 0.23 39.48
CA GLN A 485 1.03 0.33 38.75
C GLN A 485 1.37 -0.96 37.99
N LEU A 486 1.10 -2.12 38.58
CA LEU A 486 1.31 -3.42 37.93
C LEU A 486 0.35 -3.63 36.75
N LEU A 487 -0.92 -3.24 36.89
CA LEU A 487 -1.90 -3.27 35.79
C LEU A 487 -1.48 -2.35 34.63
N MET A 488 -1.05 -1.11 34.92
CA MET A 488 -0.54 -0.18 33.90
C MET A 488 0.72 -0.74 33.21
N LYS A 489 1.61 -1.41 33.97
CA LYS A 489 2.81 -2.06 33.40
C LYS A 489 2.43 -3.22 32.49
N GLN A 490 1.44 -4.03 32.87
CA GLN A 490 0.93 -5.13 32.06
C GLN A 490 0.29 -4.61 30.76
N GLN A 491 -0.56 -3.58 30.84
CA GLN A 491 -1.18 -2.95 29.67
C GLN A 491 -0.13 -2.38 28.72
N ARG A 492 0.91 -1.72 29.24
CA ARG A 492 2.04 -1.24 28.41
C ARG A 492 2.79 -2.38 27.73
N ALA A 493 3.06 -3.48 28.45
CA ALA A 493 3.73 -4.65 27.87
C ALA A 493 2.87 -5.30 26.77
N GLU A 494 1.56 -5.40 26.97
CA GLU A 494 0.62 -5.90 25.97
C GLU A 494 0.54 -4.98 24.75
N HIS A 495 0.54 -3.66 24.95
CA HIS A 495 0.57 -2.68 23.86
C HIS A 495 1.87 -2.79 23.03
N VAL A 496 3.03 -2.82 23.68
CA VAL A 496 4.33 -2.98 22.99
C VAL A 496 4.36 -4.30 22.21
N LYS A 497 3.84 -5.39 22.79
CA LYS A 497 3.75 -6.67 22.09
C LYS A 497 2.86 -6.60 20.84
N LEU A 498 1.72 -5.91 20.92
CA LEU A 498 0.83 -5.69 19.79
C LEU A 498 1.50 -4.84 18.71
N GLU A 499 2.19 -3.77 19.11
CA GLU A 499 2.93 -2.89 18.19
C GLU A 499 4.05 -3.64 17.45
N MET A 500 4.82 -4.47 18.16
CA MET A 500 5.83 -5.34 17.55
C MET A 500 5.22 -6.36 16.59
N ALA A 501 4.06 -6.94 16.92
CA ALA A 501 3.37 -7.86 16.02
C ALA A 501 2.85 -7.16 14.75
N MET A 502 2.29 -5.94 14.88
CA MET A 502 1.88 -5.12 13.73
C MET A 502 3.08 -4.71 12.87
N ALA A 503 4.21 -4.36 13.49
CA ALA A 503 5.45 -4.04 12.82
C ALA A 503 5.99 -5.21 11.98
N ALA A 504 6.01 -6.41 12.57
CA ALA A 504 6.40 -7.63 11.87
C ALA A 504 5.47 -7.93 10.69
N ARG A 505 4.15 -7.82 10.90
CA ARG A 505 3.15 -7.99 9.83
C ARG A 505 3.33 -6.99 8.69
N ALA A 506 3.59 -5.72 9.02
CA ALA A 506 3.84 -4.68 8.02
C ALA A 506 5.10 -4.97 7.19
N SER A 507 6.19 -5.39 7.85
CA SER A 507 7.43 -5.76 7.17
C SER A 507 7.26 -6.95 6.22
N ILE A 508 6.47 -7.97 6.62
CA ILE A 508 6.12 -9.08 5.74
C ILE A 508 5.31 -8.59 4.52
N LEU A 509 4.34 -7.71 4.70
CA LEU A 509 3.53 -7.18 3.60
C LEU A 509 4.31 -6.28 2.64
N GLU A 510 5.33 -5.58 3.13
CA GLU A 510 6.22 -4.78 2.29
C GLU A 510 7.12 -5.66 1.41
N ARG A 511 7.66 -6.75 1.97
CA ARG A 511 8.53 -7.67 1.22
C ARG A 511 7.75 -8.65 0.34
N CYS A 512 6.59 -9.07 0.84
CA CYS A 512 5.69 -10.06 0.24
C CYS A 512 4.28 -9.46 0.17
N PRO A 513 4.03 -8.49 -0.73
CA PRO A 513 2.72 -7.84 -0.84
C PRO A 513 1.66 -8.83 -1.31
N LEU A 514 0.45 -8.67 -0.79
CA LEU A 514 -0.71 -9.41 -1.26
C LEU A 514 -1.13 -8.93 -2.65
N PRO A 515 -1.78 -9.78 -3.47
CA PRO A 515 -2.49 -9.34 -4.66
C PRO A 515 -3.41 -8.15 -4.36
N VAL A 516 -3.48 -7.19 -5.30
CA VAL A 516 -4.34 -6.00 -5.18
C VAL A 516 -5.80 -6.40 -5.02
N ARG A 517 -6.18 -7.51 -5.65
CA ARG A 517 -7.52 -8.10 -5.59
C ARG A 517 -7.43 -9.41 -4.83
N MET A 518 -7.86 -9.42 -3.57
CA MET A 518 -7.98 -10.67 -2.81
C MET A 518 -9.27 -11.41 -3.17
N PRO A 519 -9.28 -12.75 -3.15
CA PRO A 519 -10.48 -13.57 -3.33
C PRO A 519 -11.54 -13.26 -2.28
N LYS A 520 -12.81 -13.21 -2.69
CA LYS A 520 -13.95 -12.91 -1.82
C LYS A 520 -15.16 -13.73 -2.23
N ALA A 521 -15.98 -14.13 -1.27
CA ALA A 521 -17.30 -14.70 -1.54
C ALA A 521 -18.39 -13.75 -1.05
N MET A 522 -19.48 -13.68 -1.81
CA MET A 522 -20.66 -12.90 -1.46
C MET A 522 -21.93 -13.71 -1.72
N VAL A 523 -23.01 -13.32 -1.05
CA VAL A 523 -24.36 -13.84 -1.32
C VAL A 523 -25.13 -12.76 -2.06
N LEU A 524 -25.65 -13.09 -3.24
CA LEU A 524 -26.37 -12.21 -4.13
C LEU A 524 -27.86 -12.57 -4.10
N GLU A 525 -28.72 -11.62 -3.73
CA GLU A 525 -30.18 -11.80 -3.77
C GLU A 525 -30.68 -11.70 -5.22
N LEU A 526 -31.49 -12.67 -5.64
CA LEU A 526 -32.09 -12.78 -6.99
C LEU A 526 -33.56 -12.31 -7.02
N ASN A 527 -33.98 -11.56 -6.00
CA ASN A 527 -35.31 -10.94 -5.94
C ASN A 527 -35.56 -9.91 -7.06
N GLN A 528 -34.48 -9.35 -7.62
CA GLN A 528 -34.50 -8.38 -8.69
C GLN A 528 -33.99 -8.99 -10.00
N ASP A 529 -34.43 -8.40 -11.11
CA ASP A 529 -33.97 -8.82 -12.45
C ASP A 529 -32.48 -8.48 -12.63
N PRO A 530 -31.61 -9.45 -13.01
CA PRO A 530 -30.18 -9.20 -13.22
C PRO A 530 -29.84 -8.10 -14.23
N ASP A 531 -30.71 -7.85 -15.23
CA ASP A 531 -30.58 -6.72 -16.17
C ASP A 531 -31.13 -5.39 -15.62
N GLY A 532 -31.91 -5.50 -14.55
CA GLY A 532 -32.63 -4.39 -13.96
C GLY A 532 -31.69 -3.36 -13.38
N ARG A 533 -32.06 -2.08 -13.48
CA ARG A 533 -31.24 -0.98 -12.91
C ARG A 533 -31.04 -1.07 -11.40
N ARG A 534 -31.94 -1.78 -10.71
CA ARG A 534 -31.94 -1.95 -9.26
C ARG A 534 -31.00 -3.08 -8.83
N PHE A 535 -30.65 -4.00 -9.73
CA PHE A 535 -29.77 -5.12 -9.43
C PHE A 535 -28.47 -4.61 -8.79
N PRO A 536 -28.01 -5.20 -7.69
CA PRO A 536 -26.95 -4.60 -6.87
C PRO A 536 -25.58 -4.61 -7.58
N LEU A 537 -25.42 -5.37 -8.65
CA LEU A 537 -24.22 -5.42 -9.46
C LEU A 537 -24.52 -5.09 -10.91
N ARG A 538 -23.53 -4.52 -11.61
CA ARG A 538 -23.52 -4.52 -13.08
C ARG A 538 -22.19 -5.06 -13.55
N PHE A 539 -22.20 -5.69 -14.70
CA PHE A 539 -21.03 -6.38 -15.23
C PHE A 539 -20.55 -5.75 -16.54
N CYS A 540 -19.27 -5.95 -16.86
CA CYS A 540 -18.70 -5.64 -18.16
C CYS A 540 -17.69 -6.71 -18.58
N ASN A 541 -17.59 -6.96 -19.88
CA ASN A 541 -16.56 -7.83 -20.45
C ASN A 541 -15.19 -7.14 -20.37
N ASP A 542 -14.15 -7.91 -20.08
CA ASP A 542 -12.74 -7.53 -20.16
C ASP A 542 -11.93 -8.73 -20.68
N ASN A 543 -10.73 -8.47 -21.19
CA ASN A 543 -9.82 -9.53 -21.62
C ASN A 543 -8.63 -9.57 -20.66
N TRP A 544 -8.38 -10.74 -20.08
CA TRP A 544 -7.18 -10.94 -19.29
C TRP A 544 -5.98 -11.20 -20.21
N ASP A 545 -4.82 -10.65 -19.86
CA ASP A 545 -3.58 -10.79 -20.64
C ASP A 545 -2.87 -12.15 -20.41
N GLY A 546 -3.45 -13.01 -19.57
CA GLY A 546 -2.88 -14.31 -19.25
C GLY A 546 -1.71 -14.25 -18.26
N THR A 547 -1.37 -13.08 -17.71
CA THR A 547 -0.19 -12.92 -16.84
C THR A 547 -0.52 -12.91 -15.35
N VAL A 548 0.44 -13.32 -14.52
CA VAL A 548 0.38 -13.19 -13.05
C VAL A 548 0.40 -11.72 -12.61
N LEU A 549 0.99 -10.83 -13.40
CA LEU A 549 1.07 -9.39 -13.11
C LEU A 549 -0.32 -8.75 -12.98
N ASP A 550 -1.32 -9.30 -13.65
CA ASP A 550 -2.69 -8.82 -13.56
C ASP A 550 -3.24 -8.91 -12.11
N ALA A 551 -2.79 -9.86 -11.28
CA ALA A 551 -3.13 -9.95 -9.85
C ALA A 551 -2.67 -8.75 -9.02
N TYR A 552 -1.60 -8.08 -9.47
CA TYR A 552 -1.05 -6.84 -8.88
C TYR A 552 -1.45 -5.58 -9.65
N SER A 553 -2.40 -5.71 -10.58
CA SER A 553 -2.90 -4.59 -11.36
C SER A 553 -4.21 -4.07 -10.77
N LYS A 554 -4.33 -2.75 -10.63
CA LYS A 554 -5.60 -2.13 -10.28
C LYS A 554 -6.45 -1.99 -11.55
N LEU A 555 -7.59 -2.68 -11.57
CA LEU A 555 -8.59 -2.54 -12.63
C LEU A 555 -9.54 -1.40 -12.27
N THR A 556 -9.64 -0.39 -13.13
CA THR A 556 -10.54 0.74 -12.95
C THR A 556 -11.60 0.70 -14.05
N VAL A 557 -12.87 0.58 -13.66
CA VAL A 557 -14.01 0.56 -14.59
C VAL A 557 -14.72 1.90 -14.56
N ASN A 558 -14.75 2.59 -15.70
CA ASN A 558 -15.37 3.90 -15.86
C ASN A 558 -16.56 3.81 -16.82
N ALA A 559 -17.63 4.55 -16.51
CA ALA A 559 -18.76 4.68 -17.43
C ALA A 559 -18.34 5.56 -18.61
N VAL A 560 -18.56 5.07 -19.82
CA VAL A 560 -18.32 5.83 -21.05
C VAL A 560 -19.45 6.84 -21.22
N GLY A 561 -19.12 8.12 -21.34
CA GLY A 561 -20.11 9.17 -21.61
C GLY A 561 -20.84 8.89 -22.93
N ARG A 562 -22.12 9.27 -23.04
CA ARG A 562 -22.97 8.96 -24.21
C ARG A 562 -22.33 9.29 -25.57
N ARG A 563 -21.53 10.36 -25.64
CA ARG A 563 -20.82 10.76 -26.88
C ARG A 563 -19.73 9.77 -27.28
N ALA A 564 -18.99 9.21 -26.32
CA ALA A 564 -17.91 8.27 -26.57
C ALA A 564 -18.42 6.83 -26.79
N LEU A 565 -19.68 6.53 -26.42
CA LEU A 565 -20.30 5.23 -26.69
C LEU A 565 -20.42 4.94 -28.18
N ALA A 566 -20.77 5.96 -28.98
CA ALA A 566 -20.92 5.85 -30.43
C ALA A 566 -19.61 5.53 -31.16
N SER A 567 -18.46 5.82 -30.53
CA SER A 567 -17.12 5.55 -31.06
C SER A 567 -16.46 4.32 -30.44
N SER A 568 -17.08 3.67 -29.45
CA SER A 568 -16.49 2.50 -28.79
C SER A 568 -16.60 1.29 -29.72
N PRO A 569 -15.49 0.65 -30.12
CA PRO A 569 -15.53 -0.50 -31.04
C PRO A 569 -16.29 -1.70 -30.46
N THR A 570 -16.36 -1.83 -29.14
CA THR A 570 -17.07 -2.92 -28.46
C THR A 570 -18.54 -2.61 -28.19
N GLY A 571 -18.99 -1.36 -28.40
CA GLY A 571 -20.33 -0.92 -28.00
C GLY A 571 -20.58 -0.95 -26.48
N SER A 572 -19.58 -1.34 -25.67
CA SER A 572 -19.70 -1.43 -24.22
C SER A 572 -19.83 -0.02 -23.61
N PRO A 573 -20.76 0.18 -22.64
CA PRO A 573 -20.88 1.43 -21.91
C PRO A 573 -19.78 1.62 -20.85
N TRP A 574 -18.78 0.75 -20.82
CA TRP A 574 -17.71 0.75 -19.84
C TRP A 574 -16.33 0.74 -20.51
N THR A 575 -15.42 1.53 -19.96
CA THR A 575 -13.99 1.45 -20.27
C THR A 575 -13.25 0.89 -19.07
N VAL A 576 -12.38 -0.08 -19.33
CA VAL A 576 -11.53 -0.73 -18.33
C VAL A 576 -10.10 -0.21 -18.53
N THR A 577 -9.52 0.37 -17.48
CA THR A 577 -8.10 0.75 -17.46
C THR A 577 -7.36 -0.08 -16.44
N LYS A 578 -6.20 -0.61 -16.82
CA LYS A 578 -5.33 -1.42 -15.97
C LYS A 578 -4.11 -0.59 -15.56
N LYS A 579 -3.87 -0.48 -14.25
CA LYS A 579 -2.66 0.15 -13.71
C LYS A 579 -1.88 -0.87 -12.88
N ALA A 580 -0.81 -1.40 -13.46
CA ALA A 580 0.07 -2.35 -12.78
C ALA A 580 0.84 -1.66 -11.64
N GLN A 581 1.00 -2.34 -10.51
CA GLN A 581 1.85 -1.89 -9.39
C GLN A 581 3.28 -2.44 -9.50
N THR A 582 3.88 -2.39 -10.69
CA THR A 582 5.22 -2.91 -10.95
C THR A 582 6.33 -2.14 -10.24
N SER A 583 6.07 -0.94 -9.75
CA SER A 583 7.06 -0.11 -9.05
C SER A 583 7.37 -0.59 -7.63
N HIS A 584 6.62 -1.56 -7.10
CA HIS A 584 6.81 -2.04 -5.74
C HIS A 584 7.82 -3.20 -5.71
N GLU A 585 8.93 -3.02 -4.99
CA GLU A 585 10.03 -4.00 -4.93
C GLU A 585 9.55 -5.38 -4.46
N GLY A 586 8.69 -5.44 -3.43
CA GLY A 586 8.11 -6.70 -2.98
C GLY A 586 7.26 -7.42 -4.04
N VAL A 587 6.59 -6.68 -4.93
CA VAL A 587 5.82 -7.30 -6.03
C VAL A 587 6.80 -7.94 -7.01
N PHE A 588 7.88 -7.26 -7.34
CA PHE A 588 8.93 -7.79 -8.19
C PHE A 588 9.55 -9.06 -7.59
N HIS A 589 9.84 -9.05 -6.29
CA HIS A 589 10.37 -10.21 -5.59
C HIS A 589 9.42 -11.42 -5.68
N VAL A 590 8.13 -11.24 -5.39
CA VAL A 590 7.14 -12.31 -5.53
C VAL A 590 7.02 -12.81 -6.97
N LEU A 591 7.02 -11.91 -7.95
CA LEU A 591 6.93 -12.29 -9.36
C LEU A 591 8.16 -13.08 -9.84
N SER A 592 9.34 -12.83 -9.27
CA SER A 592 10.61 -13.48 -9.64
C SER A 592 10.71 -14.96 -9.24
N GLN A 593 9.83 -15.42 -8.35
CA GLN A 593 9.91 -16.71 -7.66
C GLN A 593 9.16 -17.84 -8.38
N GLY A 594 9.02 -17.71 -9.71
CA GLY A 594 8.38 -18.71 -10.59
C GLY A 594 9.39 -19.51 -11.41
N GLN A 595 9.03 -20.74 -11.78
CA GLN A 595 9.87 -21.65 -12.60
C GLN A 595 10.22 -21.13 -14.00
N TYR A 596 9.55 -20.06 -14.45
CA TYR A 596 9.73 -19.45 -15.77
C TYR A 596 10.52 -18.14 -15.66
N GLN A 597 11.80 -18.23 -15.31
CA GLN A 597 12.71 -17.08 -15.14
C GLN A 597 13.18 -16.42 -16.46
N ARG A 598 12.72 -16.87 -17.64
CA ARG A 598 13.35 -16.46 -18.90
C ARG A 598 13.05 -15.00 -19.29
N HIS A 599 11.93 -14.42 -18.86
CA HIS A 599 11.63 -13.00 -19.06
C HIS A 599 10.89 -12.42 -17.85
N TYR A 600 11.42 -11.32 -17.30
CA TYR A 600 10.88 -10.64 -16.13
C TYR A 600 9.36 -10.39 -16.25
N GLY A 601 8.57 -11.02 -15.38
CA GLY A 601 7.14 -10.73 -15.20
C GLY A 601 6.17 -11.43 -16.14
N GLU A 602 6.65 -12.15 -17.15
CA GLU A 602 5.80 -12.78 -18.17
C GLU A 602 5.64 -14.29 -17.92
N VAL A 603 5.13 -14.65 -16.73
CA VAL A 603 4.61 -16.01 -16.59
C VAL A 603 3.22 -16.02 -17.19
N GLN A 604 3.18 -16.39 -18.46
CA GLN A 604 1.95 -16.66 -19.17
C GLN A 604 1.33 -17.93 -18.59
N LEU A 605 0.15 -17.76 -17.98
CA LEU A 605 -0.70 -18.84 -17.50
C LEU A 605 -1.58 -19.40 -18.61
N THR A 606 -1.74 -18.66 -19.71
CA THR A 606 -2.42 -19.10 -20.93
C THR A 606 -1.43 -19.37 -22.04
N LYS A 607 -1.88 -20.04 -23.11
CA LYS A 607 -1.03 -20.22 -24.30
C LYS A 607 -0.77 -18.86 -24.94
N TYR A 608 0.45 -18.66 -25.44
CA TYR A 608 0.89 -17.43 -26.10
C TYR A 608 -0.18 -16.88 -27.07
N GLY A 609 -0.69 -15.69 -26.77
CA GLY A 609 -1.66 -14.96 -27.59
C GLY A 609 -3.13 -15.17 -27.23
N GLU A 610 -3.46 -16.10 -26.34
CA GLU A 610 -4.83 -16.26 -25.82
C GLU A 610 -5.09 -15.20 -24.74
N THR A 611 -6.03 -14.30 -25.02
CA THR A 611 -6.55 -13.35 -24.02
C THR A 611 -7.92 -13.84 -23.55
N PRO A 612 -7.97 -14.70 -22.50
CA PRO A 612 -9.22 -15.31 -22.09
C PRO A 612 -10.22 -14.22 -21.67
N PRO A 613 -11.47 -14.32 -22.13
CA PRO A 613 -12.50 -13.36 -21.74
C PRO A 613 -12.78 -13.52 -20.24
N ARG A 614 -13.12 -12.41 -19.60
CA ARG A 614 -13.53 -12.37 -18.19
C ARG A 614 -14.61 -11.34 -17.96
N VAL A 615 -15.35 -11.53 -16.87
CA VAL A 615 -16.43 -10.64 -16.48
C VAL A 615 -16.05 -9.85 -15.24
N LEU A 616 -16.02 -8.53 -15.36
CA LEU A 616 -15.72 -7.61 -14.26
C LEU A 616 -17.00 -7.03 -13.67
N VAL A 617 -16.94 -6.66 -12.40
CA VAL A 617 -17.94 -5.83 -11.73
C VAL A 617 -17.75 -4.37 -12.16
N ALA A 618 -18.66 -3.86 -12.99
CA ALA A 618 -18.67 -2.50 -13.49
C ALA A 618 -19.34 -1.49 -12.54
N SER A 619 -20.34 -1.94 -11.79
CA SER A 619 -21.05 -1.11 -10.81
C SER A 619 -21.45 -1.94 -9.59
N VAL A 620 -21.44 -1.29 -8.43
CA VAL A 620 -21.82 -1.88 -7.15
C VAL A 620 -22.82 -0.94 -6.48
N GLN A 621 -23.92 -1.51 -5.98
CA GLN A 621 -24.99 -0.81 -5.28
C GLN A 621 -25.44 -1.60 -4.06
N GLY A 622 -26.00 -0.88 -3.07
CA GLY A 622 -26.72 -1.48 -1.94
C GLY A 622 -25.88 -2.44 -1.09
N THR A 623 -26.43 -3.63 -0.85
CA THR A 623 -25.86 -4.65 0.05
C THR A 623 -24.56 -5.26 -0.48
N ALA A 624 -24.35 -5.31 -1.80
CA ALA A 624 -23.13 -5.87 -2.38
C ALA A 624 -21.88 -5.09 -1.93
N GLY A 625 -21.94 -3.75 -1.91
CA GLY A 625 -20.83 -2.93 -1.43
C GLY A 625 -20.53 -3.14 0.06
N ARG A 626 -21.57 -3.38 0.88
CA ARG A 626 -21.41 -3.70 2.31
C ARG A 626 -20.79 -5.08 2.53
N GLN A 627 -20.89 -5.99 1.56
CA GLN A 627 -20.20 -7.28 1.56
C GLN A 627 -18.74 -7.18 1.05
N GLY A 628 -18.23 -5.98 0.78
CA GLY A 628 -16.84 -5.75 0.39
C GLY A 628 -16.55 -5.88 -1.12
N VAL A 629 -17.60 -5.95 -1.94
CA VAL A 629 -17.48 -5.99 -3.41
C VAL A 629 -17.09 -4.61 -3.93
N MET A 630 -16.12 -4.58 -4.85
CA MET A 630 -15.61 -3.36 -5.46
C MET A 630 -15.74 -3.39 -6.99
N LYS A 631 -15.74 -2.21 -7.61
CA LYS A 631 -15.63 -2.11 -9.07
C LYS A 631 -14.28 -2.64 -9.51
N GLY A 632 -14.26 -3.40 -10.59
CA GLY A 632 -13.07 -4.09 -11.11
C GLY A 632 -12.79 -5.45 -10.46
N ASP A 633 -13.59 -5.90 -9.48
CA ASP A 633 -13.54 -7.30 -9.04
C ASP A 633 -13.96 -8.22 -10.19
N VAL A 634 -13.32 -9.39 -10.30
CA VAL A 634 -13.56 -10.36 -11.38
C VAL A 634 -14.52 -11.44 -10.88
N VAL A 635 -15.59 -11.73 -11.62
CA VAL A 635 -16.49 -12.85 -11.29
C VAL A 635 -15.87 -14.15 -11.79
N THR A 636 -15.65 -15.12 -10.90
CA THR A 636 -14.98 -16.37 -11.27
C THR A 636 -15.81 -17.62 -11.03
N HIS A 637 -16.62 -17.67 -9.96
CA HIS A 637 -17.48 -18.83 -9.68
C HIS A 637 -18.89 -18.41 -9.27
N ILE A 638 -19.86 -19.26 -9.60
CA ILE A 638 -21.25 -19.19 -9.12
C ILE A 638 -21.60 -20.53 -8.48
N ASP A 639 -22.07 -20.49 -7.23
CA ASP A 639 -22.42 -21.67 -6.42
C ASP A 639 -21.30 -22.73 -6.37
N GLY A 640 -20.05 -22.27 -6.36
CA GLY A 640 -18.85 -23.13 -6.36
C GLY A 640 -18.46 -23.70 -7.71
N VAL A 641 -19.23 -23.43 -8.78
CA VAL A 641 -18.90 -23.83 -10.16
C VAL A 641 -18.14 -22.70 -10.84
N ALA A 642 -16.96 -23.00 -11.38
CA ALA A 642 -16.17 -22.04 -12.16
C ALA A 642 -16.92 -21.64 -13.43
N LEU A 643 -16.81 -20.37 -13.83
CA LEU A 643 -17.30 -19.94 -15.13
C LEU A 643 -16.36 -20.46 -16.23
N ASP A 644 -16.92 -21.18 -17.20
CA ASP A 644 -16.16 -21.77 -18.32
C ASP A 644 -15.51 -20.69 -19.19
N ASN A 645 -14.24 -20.89 -19.57
CA ASN A 645 -13.45 -19.88 -20.27
C ASN A 645 -14.07 -19.43 -21.60
N ASP A 646 -14.71 -20.34 -22.34
CA ASP A 646 -15.32 -20.03 -23.65
C ASP A 646 -16.65 -19.26 -23.50
N GLU A 647 -17.27 -19.33 -22.32
CA GLU A 647 -18.56 -18.71 -22.02
C GLU A 647 -18.46 -17.53 -21.04
N ARG A 648 -17.25 -17.02 -20.76
CA ARG A 648 -17.03 -15.87 -19.86
C ARG A 648 -17.44 -14.54 -20.49
N SER A 649 -18.72 -14.43 -20.82
CA SER A 649 -19.37 -13.20 -21.25
C SER A 649 -20.37 -12.71 -20.19
N VAL A 650 -20.60 -11.41 -20.17
CA VAL A 650 -21.67 -10.79 -19.36
C VAL A 650 -23.02 -11.40 -19.71
N GLU A 651 -23.26 -11.68 -20.99
CA GLU A 651 -24.51 -12.25 -21.50
C GLU A 651 -24.75 -13.65 -20.92
N SER A 652 -23.73 -14.52 -20.93
CA SER A 652 -23.80 -15.86 -20.33
C SER A 652 -23.98 -15.79 -18.81
N LEU A 653 -23.26 -14.90 -18.13
CA LEU A 653 -23.39 -14.70 -16.69
C LEU A 653 -24.81 -14.27 -16.30
N VAL A 654 -25.36 -13.28 -17.01
CA VAL A 654 -26.72 -12.78 -16.77
C VAL A 654 -27.76 -13.85 -17.08
N ALA A 655 -27.58 -14.62 -18.17
CA ALA A 655 -28.45 -15.73 -18.50
C ALA A 655 -28.46 -16.80 -17.41
N LEU A 656 -27.29 -17.15 -16.86
CA LEU A 656 -27.14 -18.08 -15.75
C LEU A 656 -27.86 -17.59 -14.48
N LEU A 657 -27.68 -16.32 -14.11
CA LEU A 657 -28.38 -15.73 -12.96
C LEU A 657 -29.90 -15.70 -13.16
N ARG A 658 -30.37 -15.46 -14.39
CA ARG A 658 -31.80 -15.50 -14.72
C ARG A 658 -32.36 -16.92 -14.63
N ALA A 659 -31.62 -17.92 -15.12
CA ALA A 659 -32.02 -19.33 -15.02
C ALA A 659 -32.16 -19.75 -13.55
N LYS A 660 -31.17 -19.43 -12.71
CA LYS A 660 -31.19 -19.70 -11.26
C LYS A 660 -32.41 -19.06 -10.57
N ARG A 661 -32.75 -17.83 -10.96
CA ARG A 661 -33.97 -17.15 -10.49
C ARG A 661 -35.26 -17.84 -10.96
N GLN A 662 -35.31 -18.30 -12.21
CA GLN A 662 -36.45 -19.04 -12.76
C GLN A 662 -36.64 -20.40 -12.10
N ASP A 663 -35.55 -21.03 -11.65
CA ASP A 663 -35.55 -22.25 -10.83
C ASP A 663 -36.02 -22.01 -9.38
N GLY A 664 -36.40 -20.78 -9.04
CA GLY A 664 -36.93 -20.41 -7.73
C GLY A 664 -35.86 -20.16 -6.67
N GLN A 665 -34.59 -20.03 -7.05
CA GLN A 665 -33.55 -19.66 -6.10
C GLN A 665 -33.65 -18.19 -5.71
N GLU A 666 -33.71 -17.92 -4.40
CA GLU A 666 -33.78 -16.55 -3.86
C GLU A 666 -32.39 -15.91 -3.76
N THR A 667 -31.35 -16.72 -3.60
CA THR A 667 -29.96 -16.26 -3.42
C THR A 667 -28.99 -17.13 -4.18
N VAL A 668 -27.92 -16.53 -4.69
CA VAL A 668 -26.80 -17.22 -5.35
C VAL A 668 -25.49 -16.85 -4.64
N GLN A 669 -24.59 -17.81 -4.49
CA GLN A 669 -23.25 -17.53 -3.98
C GLN A 669 -22.31 -17.17 -5.13
N VAL A 670 -21.67 -16.01 -5.05
CA VAL A 670 -20.71 -15.55 -6.07
C VAL A 670 -19.33 -15.46 -5.46
N VAL A 671 -18.34 -16.04 -6.13
CA VAL A 671 -16.93 -15.87 -5.78
C VAL A 671 -16.27 -14.92 -6.77
N LEU A 672 -15.60 -13.92 -6.20
CA LEU A 672 -14.88 -12.87 -6.89
C LEU A 672 -13.38 -13.08 -6.70
N ASN A 673 -12.60 -12.68 -7.71
CA ASN A 673 -11.13 -12.66 -7.69
C ASN A 673 -10.51 -14.04 -7.37
N GLY A 674 -11.20 -15.13 -7.71
CA GLY A 674 -10.67 -16.50 -7.64
C GLY A 674 -10.09 -16.96 -8.97
N GLU A 675 -9.31 -16.12 -9.64
CA GLU A 675 -8.75 -16.39 -10.98
C GLU A 675 -7.32 -16.95 -10.88
N ALA A 676 -6.83 -17.57 -11.96
CA ALA A 676 -5.54 -18.24 -11.99
C ALA A 676 -4.36 -17.30 -11.71
N SER A 677 -4.42 -16.04 -12.15
CA SER A 677 -3.37 -15.04 -11.84
C SER A 677 -3.21 -14.82 -10.33
N ILE A 678 -4.33 -14.76 -9.59
CA ILE A 678 -4.32 -14.53 -8.15
C ILE A 678 -3.88 -15.80 -7.42
N ALA A 679 -4.37 -16.97 -7.83
CA ALA A 679 -3.95 -18.24 -7.25
C ALA A 679 -2.43 -18.46 -7.37
N GLU A 680 -1.88 -18.19 -8.56
CA GLU A 680 -0.45 -18.27 -8.81
C GLU A 680 0.35 -17.21 -8.04
N ALA A 681 -0.14 -15.97 -7.97
CA ALA A 681 0.51 -14.90 -7.21
C ALA A 681 0.61 -15.26 -5.71
N LEU A 682 -0.44 -15.82 -5.13
CA LEU A 682 -0.44 -16.28 -3.73
C LEU A 682 0.44 -17.50 -3.51
N SER A 683 0.49 -18.42 -4.49
CA SER A 683 1.40 -19.58 -4.46
C SER A 683 2.86 -19.13 -4.40
N ARG A 684 3.28 -18.21 -5.29
CA ARG A 684 4.64 -17.64 -5.29
C ARG A 684 4.96 -16.90 -4.01
N ARG A 685 4.01 -16.10 -3.54
CA ARG A 685 4.17 -15.37 -2.29
C ARG A 685 4.45 -16.31 -1.12
N ALA A 686 3.80 -17.47 -1.08
CA ALA A 686 4.04 -18.47 -0.04
C ALA A 686 5.47 -19.02 -0.08
N VAL A 687 6.06 -19.19 -1.28
CA VAL A 687 7.46 -19.61 -1.44
C VAL A 687 8.40 -18.55 -0.86
N VAL A 688 8.19 -17.27 -1.19
CA VAL A 688 9.01 -16.17 -0.66
C VAL A 688 8.92 -16.08 0.86
N MET A 689 7.72 -16.29 1.40
CA MET A 689 7.54 -16.30 2.85
C MET A 689 8.23 -17.47 3.53
N GLU A 690 8.28 -18.64 2.89
CA GLU A 690 8.99 -19.80 3.41
C GLU A 690 10.50 -19.56 3.44
N GLU A 691 11.06 -18.92 2.41
CA GLU A 691 12.47 -18.48 2.41
C GLU A 691 12.73 -17.51 3.57
N PHE A 692 11.87 -16.52 3.74
CA PHE A 692 12.03 -15.50 4.79
C PHE A 692 11.90 -16.05 6.22
N LEU A 693 11.15 -17.13 6.43
CA LEU A 693 11.00 -17.76 7.75
C LEU A 693 12.14 -18.74 8.08
N ASN A 694 12.93 -19.14 7.08
CA ASN A 694 14.08 -20.02 7.25
C ASN A 694 15.39 -19.25 7.49
N ASP A 695 15.45 -17.99 7.06
CA ASP A 695 16.53 -17.03 7.37
C ASP A 695 16.38 -16.43 8.78
#